data_AF-A0A9D8L7W0-F1
#
_entry.id   AF-A0A9D8L7W0-F1
#
_cell.length_a   1.000
_cell.length_b   1.000
_cell.length_c   1.000
_cell.angle_alpha   90.00
_cell.angle_beta   90.00
_cell.angle_gamma   90.00
#
_symmetry.space_group_name_H-M   'P 1'
#
loop_
_entity.id
_entity.type
_entity.pdbx_description
1 polymer ?
#
loop_
_entity_poly.entity_id
_entity_poly.type
_entity_poly.pdbx_seq_one_letter_code
_entity_poly.pdbx_strand_id
1 'polypeptide(L)'
;MSIFLKWGVPAFVTVVGGTAAAIATSGAAMPPDLTARASAAIADANWAEVSFDARDATLTGTATTQRMIDDAVARVAAVHGVRSVTAKVVLAEYASPFPFVASIAGGTIRLAGGLPDEDARAPILAAAGAGTTDAMRPMSGGPGRATWVAAVDYALGYARELDEGEVALADLTLTVSGRAKSPESYAALQRLAAAPAPAGVVLAFHEFTPPLHSPYEWRAEYDGKRLILSGAAPSGEVANALEALAPSGKPVSTSMVVASGAPSGFEARATHLVQNLLKLERGSATISGTTSTLSGSPADPATAEAIRVAMTPGGTTVMLGPPQVQQYWFSAERGATGIILDGFVPDEALRDRLEAMDGVDAAGLELGRGAPERFESGVDFIVEALGHMSEGRGSLAGTAISLSGRATTAAEFTRLETTLDLGAPQGLILAGTYIRPPLATPFTFAAEKTAGGAFAVSGHVPSEAVRKAVLAALPGAAADSTTIADGNPADFRDAAIKAVGVLALLDTGKVAYDGASWSLTGTVDSPTKAFAAESAFATAGLRAAGWSYAVALPAASTPAALPVIDPYAWRAQKLAGGGVTFSGFVPTPQLKSYLAVHAGQGVTDGSALGAGAPDGFIGDAIAALDALLALDEGSVSLSAGSWSLDGKIRTSADRHAVESQLRRAADTSRWHVAIQAADAAPVVAPFVWSATKAADGAVTLAGYVPTESLRAALAAAGGTGVVDRTLVGSGEPRGFDADAGAGLAALLKLETGELRYDGTRWSISGQPKSPAEADAVTAAVAAMSDGGASWTAALAAPLEAAPVAQETVATDPATNAASDQAVTVEPATPAADDAQPVPAEPAQPAADAETAVAAIEPAAETPTPPAVRDYVFDARKVLGGPVTFAGAVPAEPMRRYLAVITGTEPAEGLSISDSLPEGFIPSAEAGSRALKLLADGEFGLDGDTWVFSGRAETEAQKQAALAELAAAPQADRWQTSVTLLPPLLVCKDKVGAFAARNAILFQSGSARIAAESLPAIDELAADLALCPEATVEVEGHTDADGDDAANLALSVSRAEAVVDALVERGVAADRLYAIGYGESLPVASNETKAGKQANRRIAFTLSDE
;
A
#
# COMPACT_ATOMS: atom_id res chain seq x y z
N MET A 1 -2.42 -86.15 -14.86
CA MET A 1 -2.92 -86.58 -13.54
C MET A 1 -4.41 -86.91 -13.70
N SER A 2 -4.71 -88.17 -14.04
CA SER A 2 -5.61 -89.10 -13.29
C SER A 2 -7.01 -88.53 -13.04
N ILE A 3 -8.09 -89.04 -13.64
CA ILE A 3 -8.92 -90.12 -13.04
C ILE A 3 -10.16 -90.45 -13.96
N PHE A 4 -10.60 -91.74 -13.95
CA PHE A 4 -11.82 -92.40 -14.53
C PHE A 4 -11.94 -92.50 -16.07
N LEU A 5 -11.77 -93.62 -16.79
CA LEU A 5 -11.91 -95.08 -16.61
C LEU A 5 -13.34 -95.67 -16.76
N LYS A 6 -13.51 -96.41 -17.89
CA LYS A 6 -14.35 -97.61 -18.17
C LYS A 6 -15.87 -97.46 -18.37
N TRP A 7 -16.34 -97.86 -19.57
CA TRP A 7 -17.19 -99.03 -19.96
C TRP A 7 -17.47 -98.85 -21.48
N GLY A 8 -17.40 -99.78 -22.43
CA GLY A 8 -17.08 -101.19 -22.53
C GLY A 8 -17.51 -101.64 -23.95
N VAL A 9 -16.57 -101.98 -24.83
CA VAL A 9 -16.82 -102.72 -26.08
C VAL A 9 -15.69 -103.74 -26.21
N PRO A 10 -16.00 -105.02 -26.46
CA PRO A 10 -15.39 -105.63 -27.63
C PRO A 10 -16.32 -106.63 -28.32
N ALA A 11 -16.45 -106.50 -29.64
CA ALA A 11 -16.69 -107.65 -30.48
C ALA A 11 -15.94 -107.48 -31.80
N PHE A 12 -15.33 -108.59 -32.22
CA PHE A 12 -14.87 -108.87 -33.58
C PHE A 12 -13.47 -108.39 -34.03
N VAL A 13 -12.40 -109.04 -33.53
CA VAL A 13 -11.32 -109.60 -34.39
C VAL A 13 -10.58 -110.71 -33.63
N THR A 14 -10.95 -111.98 -33.88
CA THR A 14 -10.09 -113.19 -33.85
C THR A 14 -11.02 -114.31 -34.34
N VAL A 15 -10.82 -115.04 -35.43
CA VAL A 15 -9.78 -116.01 -35.80
C VAL A 15 -10.23 -116.54 -37.17
N VAL A 16 -9.38 -116.58 -38.20
CA VAL A 16 -9.16 -117.79 -39.04
C VAL A 16 -7.81 -117.63 -39.74
N GLY A 17 -6.75 -117.99 -39.01
CA GLY A 17 -5.49 -118.40 -39.59
C GLY A 17 -5.29 -119.87 -39.26
N GLY A 18 -5.30 -120.72 -40.29
CA GLY A 18 -4.75 -122.07 -40.23
C GLY A 18 -5.72 -123.20 -39.88
N THR A 19 -6.25 -123.88 -40.89
CA THR A 19 -6.14 -125.35 -40.97
C THR A 19 -6.22 -125.78 -42.43
N ALA A 20 -5.08 -126.17 -42.98
CA ALA A 20 -4.97 -126.98 -44.19
C ALA A 20 -5.03 -128.48 -43.81
N ALA A 21 -5.40 -129.32 -44.78
CA ALA A 21 -5.56 -130.79 -44.80
C ALA A 21 -6.98 -131.29 -44.43
N ALA A 22 -7.71 -132.09 -45.22
CA ALA A 22 -7.41 -132.81 -46.47
C ALA A 22 -8.70 -133.33 -47.16
N ILE A 23 -8.53 -133.77 -48.43
CA ILE A 23 -9.36 -134.70 -49.25
C ILE A 23 -10.33 -134.11 -50.30
N ALA A 24 -9.76 -133.91 -51.52
CA ALA A 24 -10.18 -134.37 -52.87
C ALA A 24 -11.64 -134.12 -53.38
N THR A 25 -11.89 -133.52 -54.56
CA THR A 25 -11.42 -133.95 -55.90
C THR A 25 -11.63 -132.86 -56.99
N SER A 26 -10.66 -132.79 -57.92
CA SER A 26 -10.71 -132.34 -59.34
C SER A 26 -11.20 -130.92 -59.72
N GLY A 27 -10.25 -130.09 -60.20
CA GLY A 27 -10.56 -128.91 -61.02
C GLY A 27 -9.40 -127.92 -61.21
N ALA A 28 -8.41 -128.30 -62.04
CA ALA A 28 -7.40 -127.45 -62.69
C ALA A 28 -6.58 -126.44 -61.86
N ALA A 29 -5.27 -126.72 -61.77
CA ALA A 29 -4.25 -125.74 -61.42
C ALA A 29 -4.32 -124.53 -62.37
N MET A 30 -4.51 -123.34 -61.79
CA MET A 30 -4.43 -122.05 -62.45
C MET A 30 -2.96 -121.72 -62.81
N PRO A 31 -2.65 -121.12 -63.97
CA PRO A 31 -1.31 -120.61 -64.22
C PRO A 31 -1.13 -119.29 -63.43
N PRO A 32 -0.11 -119.16 -62.56
CA PRO A 32 0.25 -117.87 -61.94
C PRO A 32 0.61 -116.76 -62.95
N ASP A 33 0.73 -117.11 -64.24
CA ASP A 33 1.08 -116.24 -65.37
C ASP A 33 -0.04 -115.24 -65.76
N LEU A 34 -1.32 -115.62 -65.65
CA LEU A 34 -2.42 -114.80 -66.19
C LEU A 34 -2.72 -113.58 -65.32
N THR A 35 -2.78 -113.76 -64.00
CA THR A 35 -2.88 -112.67 -63.02
C THR A 35 -1.66 -111.76 -63.12
N ALA A 36 -0.44 -112.31 -63.18
CA ALA A 36 0.79 -111.52 -63.27
C ALA A 36 0.84 -110.62 -64.53
N ARG A 37 0.47 -111.15 -65.70
CA ARG A 37 0.42 -110.35 -66.95
C ARG A 37 -0.69 -109.30 -66.94
N ALA A 38 -1.84 -109.61 -66.36
CA ALA A 38 -2.94 -108.66 -66.24
C ALA A 38 -2.60 -107.54 -65.26
N SER A 39 -2.06 -107.86 -64.08
CA SER A 39 -1.54 -106.87 -63.14
C SER A 39 -0.41 -106.03 -63.76
N ALA A 40 0.45 -106.62 -64.61
CA ALA A 40 1.47 -105.86 -65.35
C ALA A 40 0.89 -104.91 -66.41
N ALA A 41 -0.22 -105.28 -67.07
CA ALA A 41 -0.87 -104.45 -68.09
C ALA A 41 -1.58 -103.22 -67.53
N ILE A 42 -1.95 -103.26 -66.25
CA ILE A 42 -2.52 -102.14 -65.50
C ILE A 42 -1.59 -101.65 -64.38
N ALA A 43 -0.27 -101.90 -64.50
CA ALA A 43 0.68 -101.51 -63.46
C ALA A 43 0.72 -100.00 -63.20
N ASP A 44 0.30 -99.19 -64.16
CA ASP A 44 0.13 -97.73 -64.08
C ASP A 44 -1.25 -97.29 -63.55
N ALA A 45 -2.18 -98.21 -63.34
CA ALA A 45 -3.51 -97.96 -62.77
C ALA A 45 -3.56 -98.41 -61.30
N ASN A 46 -2.79 -97.74 -60.46
CA ASN A 46 -2.69 -97.97 -59.01
C ASN A 46 -4.01 -97.86 -58.22
N TRP A 47 -5.06 -97.34 -58.83
CA TRP A 47 -6.42 -97.27 -58.28
C TRP A 47 -7.22 -98.57 -58.50
N ALA A 48 -6.74 -99.50 -59.33
CA ALA A 48 -7.43 -100.70 -59.77
C ALA A 48 -6.66 -101.98 -59.39
N GLU A 49 -7.38 -102.96 -58.85
CA GLU A 49 -6.88 -104.31 -58.64
C GLU A 49 -7.64 -105.28 -59.55
N VAL A 50 -6.92 -106.23 -60.14
CA VAL A 50 -7.50 -107.26 -61.03
C VAL A 50 -7.42 -108.62 -60.35
N SER A 51 -8.57 -109.27 -60.21
CA SER A 51 -8.71 -110.65 -59.74
C SER A 51 -9.30 -111.52 -60.85
N PHE A 52 -9.16 -112.84 -60.75
CA PHE A 52 -9.64 -113.76 -61.79
C PHE A 52 -10.46 -114.90 -61.19
N ASP A 53 -11.57 -115.23 -61.85
CA ASP A 53 -12.22 -116.52 -61.75
C ASP A 53 -12.00 -117.27 -63.08
N ALA A 54 -11.12 -118.28 -63.06
CA ALA A 54 -10.58 -118.94 -64.24
C ALA A 54 -9.99 -117.98 -65.29
N ARG A 55 -10.79 -117.58 -66.30
CA ARG A 55 -10.39 -116.68 -67.40
C ARG A 55 -11.15 -115.35 -67.41
N ASP A 56 -12.07 -115.15 -66.46
CA ASP A 56 -12.85 -113.93 -66.34
C ASP A 56 -12.21 -113.02 -65.30
N ALA A 57 -11.78 -111.84 -65.72
CA ALA A 57 -11.18 -110.85 -64.85
C ALA A 57 -12.27 -110.05 -64.13
N THR A 58 -12.10 -109.78 -62.84
CA THR A 58 -12.88 -108.78 -62.11
C THR A 58 -11.96 -107.64 -61.71
N LEU A 59 -12.25 -106.44 -62.21
CA LEU A 59 -11.58 -105.20 -61.79
C LEU A 59 -12.35 -104.60 -60.61
N THR A 60 -11.64 -104.35 -59.51
CA THR A 60 -12.17 -103.67 -58.31
C THR A 60 -11.29 -102.47 -57.99
N GLY A 61 -11.88 -101.42 -57.44
CA GLY A 61 -11.15 -100.20 -57.12
C GLY A 61 -12.05 -98.97 -57.13
N THR A 62 -11.44 -97.80 -57.00
CA THR A 62 -12.15 -96.52 -57.04
C THR A 62 -11.56 -95.65 -58.15
N ALA A 63 -12.31 -95.46 -59.23
CA ALA A 63 -11.90 -94.59 -60.34
C ALA A 63 -12.52 -93.19 -60.18
N THR A 64 -11.78 -92.15 -60.53
CA THR A 64 -12.26 -90.76 -60.46
C THR A 64 -12.86 -90.27 -61.79
N THR A 65 -12.72 -91.04 -62.87
CA THR A 65 -13.38 -90.79 -64.15
C THR A 65 -13.80 -92.10 -64.82
N GLN A 66 -14.88 -92.04 -65.62
CA GLN A 66 -15.33 -93.20 -66.41
C GLN A 66 -14.25 -93.68 -67.38
N ARG A 67 -13.48 -92.74 -67.94
CA ARG A 67 -12.37 -93.03 -68.87
C ARG A 67 -11.30 -93.93 -68.26
N MET A 68 -10.97 -93.76 -66.98
CA MET A 68 -10.01 -94.64 -66.30
C MET A 68 -10.49 -96.09 -66.26
N ILE A 69 -11.79 -96.30 -66.00
CA ILE A 69 -12.41 -97.63 -66.01
C ILE A 69 -12.32 -98.24 -67.40
N ASP A 70 -12.71 -97.49 -68.43
CA ASP A 70 -12.73 -97.96 -69.81
C ASP A 70 -11.31 -98.32 -70.31
N ASP A 71 -10.31 -97.48 -70.00
CA ASP A 71 -8.91 -97.71 -70.35
C ASP A 71 -8.32 -98.94 -69.64
N ALA A 72 -8.61 -99.12 -68.34
CA ALA A 72 -8.16 -100.29 -67.58
C ALA A 72 -8.85 -101.59 -68.06
N VAL A 73 -10.16 -101.55 -68.32
CA VAL A 73 -10.91 -102.68 -68.88
C VAL A 73 -10.34 -103.07 -70.24
N ALA A 74 -10.08 -102.10 -71.12
CA ALA A 74 -9.50 -102.35 -72.44
C ALA A 74 -8.11 -102.99 -72.36
N ARG A 75 -7.26 -102.53 -71.43
CA ARG A 75 -5.92 -103.09 -71.20
C ARG A 75 -5.97 -104.51 -70.66
N VAL A 76 -6.80 -104.80 -69.66
CA VAL A 76 -6.96 -106.17 -69.13
C VAL A 76 -7.56 -107.10 -70.18
N ALA A 77 -8.53 -106.64 -70.97
CA ALA A 77 -9.14 -107.43 -72.04
C ALA A 77 -8.15 -107.76 -73.17
N ALA A 78 -7.14 -106.90 -73.40
CA ALA A 78 -6.10 -107.13 -74.40
C ALA A 78 -5.03 -108.16 -73.97
N VAL A 79 -5.00 -108.58 -72.70
CA VAL A 79 -4.05 -109.58 -72.21
C VAL A 79 -4.40 -110.96 -72.73
N HIS A 80 -3.44 -111.59 -73.40
CA HIS A 80 -3.64 -112.90 -74.01
C HIS A 80 -4.06 -113.96 -72.96
N GLY A 81 -5.24 -114.54 -73.13
CA GLY A 81 -5.84 -115.54 -72.25
C GLY A 81 -7.04 -115.08 -71.42
N VAL A 82 -7.28 -113.76 -71.33
CA VAL A 82 -8.49 -113.20 -70.71
C VAL A 82 -9.71 -113.44 -71.61
N ARG A 83 -10.84 -113.89 -71.05
CA ARG A 83 -12.09 -114.16 -71.78
C ARG A 83 -13.07 -113.00 -71.68
N SER A 84 -13.27 -112.49 -70.47
CA SER A 84 -14.16 -111.37 -70.19
C SER A 84 -13.60 -110.55 -69.04
N VAL A 85 -13.99 -109.28 -68.96
CA VAL A 85 -13.59 -108.37 -67.88
C VAL A 85 -14.86 -107.76 -67.30
N THR A 86 -15.09 -107.98 -66.02
CA THR A 86 -16.19 -107.39 -65.24
C THR A 86 -15.63 -106.26 -64.38
N ALA A 87 -16.05 -105.02 -64.62
CA ALA A 87 -15.70 -103.89 -63.77
C ALA A 87 -16.69 -103.79 -62.59
N LYS A 88 -16.22 -104.13 -61.38
CA LYS A 88 -16.87 -103.80 -60.11
C LYS A 88 -16.15 -102.62 -59.46
N VAL A 89 -15.94 -101.57 -60.26
CA VAL A 89 -15.26 -100.35 -59.85
C VAL A 89 -16.31 -99.35 -59.35
N VAL A 90 -16.01 -98.68 -58.24
CA VAL A 90 -16.84 -97.59 -57.72
C VAL A 90 -16.35 -96.27 -58.32
N LEU A 91 -17.25 -95.48 -58.91
CA LEU A 91 -16.91 -94.12 -59.32
C LEU A 91 -16.80 -93.23 -58.07
N ALA A 92 -15.69 -92.52 -57.94
CA ALA A 92 -15.44 -91.64 -56.80
C ALA A 92 -16.51 -90.53 -56.71
N GLU A 93 -16.78 -90.09 -55.49
CA GLU A 93 -17.72 -89.00 -55.22
C GLU A 93 -17.40 -87.75 -56.05
N TYR A 94 -18.41 -87.18 -56.71
CA TYR A 94 -18.24 -85.94 -57.46
C TYR A 94 -18.28 -84.74 -56.52
N ALA A 95 -17.25 -83.89 -56.56
CA ALA A 95 -17.14 -82.69 -55.74
C ALA A 95 -16.86 -81.45 -56.62
N SER A 96 -17.66 -80.40 -56.46
CA SER A 96 -17.44 -79.08 -57.07
C SER A 96 -17.96 -77.99 -56.10
N PRO A 97 -17.12 -77.04 -55.67
CA PRO A 97 -15.69 -76.95 -55.97
C PRO A 97 -14.90 -78.14 -55.39
N PHE A 98 -13.79 -78.50 -56.03
CA PHE A 98 -12.96 -79.63 -55.63
C PHE A 98 -12.12 -79.27 -54.40
N PRO A 99 -12.34 -79.92 -53.24
CA PRO A 99 -11.81 -79.42 -51.97
C PRO A 99 -10.41 -80.00 -51.66
N PHE A 100 -9.55 -79.20 -51.05
CA PHE A 100 -8.37 -79.67 -50.31
C PHE A 100 -8.18 -78.79 -49.09
N VAL A 101 -7.82 -79.41 -47.96
CA VAL A 101 -7.58 -78.71 -46.70
C VAL A 101 -6.34 -79.29 -46.04
N ALA A 102 -5.40 -78.42 -45.69
CA ALA A 102 -4.29 -78.70 -44.81
C ALA A 102 -4.53 -77.96 -43.49
N SER A 103 -4.87 -78.69 -42.43
CA SER A 103 -5.02 -78.13 -41.09
C SER A 103 -3.70 -78.27 -40.32
N ILE A 104 -3.27 -77.22 -39.64
CA ILE A 104 -2.01 -77.13 -38.92
C ILE A 104 -2.28 -76.93 -37.42
N ALA A 105 -1.68 -77.77 -36.59
CA ALA A 105 -1.72 -77.62 -35.13
C ALA A 105 -0.35 -77.98 -34.52
N GLY A 106 0.27 -77.04 -33.79
CA GLY A 106 1.61 -77.21 -33.22
C GLY A 106 2.67 -77.60 -34.25
N GLY A 107 2.59 -77.02 -35.46
CA GLY A 107 3.47 -77.29 -36.60
C GLY A 107 3.23 -78.62 -37.32
N THR A 108 2.25 -79.43 -36.89
CA THR A 108 1.90 -80.72 -37.54
C THR A 108 0.80 -80.51 -38.57
N ILE A 109 0.99 -81.04 -39.79
CA ILE A 109 0.05 -80.87 -40.92
C ILE A 109 -0.84 -82.10 -41.06
N ARG A 110 -2.16 -81.90 -41.18
CA ARG A 110 -3.14 -82.92 -41.54
C ARG A 110 -3.81 -82.55 -42.86
N LEU A 111 -3.70 -83.45 -43.85
CA LEU A 111 -4.29 -83.27 -45.18
C LEU A 111 -5.63 -83.97 -45.27
N ALA A 112 -6.63 -83.30 -45.84
CA ALA A 112 -7.95 -83.84 -46.12
C ALA A 112 -8.50 -83.27 -47.44
N GLY A 113 -9.52 -83.92 -47.99
CA GLY A 113 -10.19 -83.50 -49.22
C GLY A 113 -9.96 -84.44 -50.40
N GLY A 114 -10.14 -83.90 -51.60
CA GLY A 114 -10.18 -84.60 -52.86
C GLY A 114 -8.80 -84.84 -53.46
N LEU A 115 -8.63 -86.06 -53.97
CA LEU A 115 -7.48 -86.50 -54.74
C LEU A 115 -7.96 -86.83 -56.17
N PRO A 116 -7.43 -86.17 -57.22
CA PRO A 116 -7.92 -86.36 -58.59
C PRO A 116 -7.59 -87.76 -59.13
N ASP A 117 -6.52 -88.39 -58.65
CA ASP A 117 -6.15 -89.78 -58.88
C ASP A 117 -5.05 -90.22 -57.88
N GLU A 118 -4.85 -91.52 -57.69
CA GLU A 118 -3.89 -92.05 -56.71
C GLU A 118 -2.42 -91.68 -57.00
N ASP A 119 -2.06 -91.39 -58.25
CA ASP A 119 -0.70 -90.91 -58.59
C ASP A 119 -0.39 -89.52 -58.01
N ALA A 120 -1.41 -88.70 -57.75
CA ALA A 120 -1.23 -87.39 -57.12
C ALA A 120 -0.87 -87.48 -55.62
N ARG A 121 -1.09 -88.62 -54.95
CA ARG A 121 -0.91 -88.74 -53.50
C ARG A 121 0.56 -88.60 -53.08
N ALA A 122 1.45 -89.33 -53.74
CA ALA A 122 2.88 -89.33 -53.44
C ALA A 122 3.56 -87.94 -53.55
N PRO A 123 3.38 -87.16 -54.64
CA PRO A 123 3.97 -85.83 -54.72
C PRO A 123 3.38 -84.85 -53.69
N ILE A 124 2.09 -84.95 -53.37
CA ILE A 124 1.45 -84.10 -52.34
C ILE A 124 2.02 -84.41 -50.94
N LEU A 125 2.19 -85.69 -50.60
CA LEU A 125 2.80 -86.07 -49.31
C LEU A 125 4.27 -85.68 -49.23
N ALA A 126 5.02 -85.78 -50.34
CA ALA A 126 6.39 -85.30 -50.41
C ALA A 126 6.50 -83.78 -50.20
N ALA A 127 5.56 -83.01 -50.77
CA ALA A 127 5.48 -81.56 -50.58
C ALA A 127 5.10 -81.16 -49.14
N ALA A 128 4.26 -81.95 -48.47
CA ALA A 128 3.79 -81.66 -47.11
C ALA A 128 4.86 -81.89 -46.02
N GLY A 129 5.80 -82.80 -46.27
CA GLY A 129 6.93 -83.08 -45.38
C GLY A 129 6.70 -84.25 -44.41
N ALA A 130 7.74 -84.59 -43.63
CA ALA A 130 7.69 -85.70 -42.68
C ALA A 130 6.79 -85.37 -41.48
N GLY A 131 6.00 -86.35 -41.01
CA GLY A 131 5.07 -86.18 -39.88
C GLY A 131 3.65 -85.73 -40.27
N THR A 132 3.37 -85.58 -41.57
CA THR A 132 2.04 -85.27 -42.08
C THR A 132 1.07 -86.45 -41.94
N THR A 133 -0.17 -86.17 -41.53
CA THR A 133 -1.25 -87.17 -41.51
C THR A 133 -2.10 -87.06 -42.77
N ASP A 134 -2.27 -88.17 -43.50
CA ASP A 134 -3.06 -88.24 -44.74
C ASP A 134 -4.49 -88.73 -44.45
N ALA A 135 -5.49 -87.92 -44.81
CA ALA A 135 -6.90 -88.27 -44.85
C ALA A 135 -7.56 -87.92 -46.19
N MET A 136 -6.76 -87.76 -47.26
CA MET A 136 -7.24 -87.46 -48.61
C MET A 136 -7.91 -88.67 -49.25
N ARG A 137 -8.96 -88.43 -50.04
CA ARG A 137 -9.78 -89.46 -50.69
C ARG A 137 -9.90 -89.19 -52.19
N PRO A 138 -9.90 -90.23 -53.04
CA PRO A 138 -10.21 -90.07 -54.45
C PRO A 138 -11.57 -89.38 -54.64
N MET A 139 -11.63 -88.35 -55.49
CA MET A 139 -12.85 -87.61 -55.83
C MET A 139 -12.86 -87.29 -57.34
N SER A 140 -14.05 -87.16 -57.91
CA SER A 140 -14.29 -86.80 -59.30
C SER A 140 -14.64 -85.31 -59.43
N GLY A 141 -14.40 -84.72 -60.61
CA GLY A 141 -14.76 -83.31 -60.89
C GLY A 141 -13.66 -82.28 -60.63
N GLY A 142 -12.46 -82.73 -60.25
CA GLY A 142 -11.33 -81.85 -59.95
C GLY A 142 -10.54 -81.35 -61.17
N PRO A 143 -9.67 -80.34 -60.96
CA PRO A 143 -8.73 -79.87 -61.97
C PRO A 143 -7.79 -80.97 -62.46
N GLY A 144 -7.13 -80.76 -63.61
CA GLY A 144 -6.14 -81.70 -64.14
C GLY A 144 -4.99 -81.94 -63.15
N ARG A 145 -4.51 -83.19 -63.07
CA ARG A 145 -3.48 -83.67 -62.10
C ARG A 145 -2.31 -82.70 -61.93
N ALA A 146 -1.67 -82.29 -63.03
CA ALA A 146 -0.49 -81.43 -62.98
C ALA A 146 -0.80 -80.05 -62.37
N THR A 147 -1.93 -79.45 -62.75
CA THR A 147 -2.39 -78.16 -62.21
C THR A 147 -2.77 -78.27 -60.74
N TRP A 148 -3.45 -79.36 -60.37
CA TRP A 148 -3.85 -79.62 -58.98
C TRP A 148 -2.66 -79.83 -58.06
N VAL A 149 -1.70 -80.68 -58.45
CA VAL A 149 -0.48 -80.93 -57.67
C VAL A 149 0.33 -79.64 -57.50
N ALA A 150 0.45 -78.81 -58.54
CA ALA A 150 1.12 -77.51 -58.44
C ALA A 150 0.39 -76.52 -57.51
N ALA A 151 -0.95 -76.51 -57.53
CA ALA A 151 -1.75 -75.69 -56.62
C ALA A 151 -1.60 -76.15 -55.16
N VAL A 152 -1.64 -77.47 -54.92
CA VAL A 152 -1.46 -78.08 -53.59
C VAL A 152 -0.04 -77.86 -53.07
N ASP A 153 1.00 -77.98 -53.89
CA ASP A 153 2.38 -77.70 -53.49
C ASP A 153 2.56 -76.23 -53.07
N TYR A 154 1.98 -75.30 -53.84
CA TYR A 154 1.96 -73.88 -53.48
C TYR A 154 1.22 -73.62 -52.16
N ALA A 155 0.06 -74.26 -51.96
CA ALA A 155 -0.69 -74.21 -50.71
C ALA A 155 0.12 -74.76 -49.52
N LEU A 156 0.82 -75.88 -49.70
CA LEU A 156 1.69 -76.49 -48.67
C LEU A 156 2.94 -75.64 -48.38
N GLY A 157 3.35 -74.77 -49.31
CA GLY A 157 4.31 -73.70 -49.05
C GLY A 157 3.91 -72.83 -47.86
N TYR A 158 2.64 -72.43 -47.77
CA TYR A 158 2.11 -71.67 -46.62
C TYR A 158 2.05 -72.52 -45.36
N ALA A 159 1.52 -73.75 -45.46
CA ALA A 159 1.33 -74.63 -44.31
C ALA A 159 2.64 -74.92 -43.54
N ARG A 160 3.78 -74.96 -44.23
CA ARG A 160 5.10 -75.21 -43.61
C ARG A 160 5.61 -74.07 -42.74
N GLU A 161 5.15 -72.84 -42.97
CA GLU A 161 5.57 -71.66 -42.20
C GLU A 161 4.61 -71.37 -41.02
N LEU A 162 3.50 -72.09 -40.92
CA LEU A 162 2.46 -71.92 -39.89
C LEU A 162 2.66 -72.87 -38.70
N ASP A 163 2.55 -72.37 -37.49
CA ASP A 163 2.52 -73.14 -36.24
C ASP A 163 1.10 -73.67 -35.95
N GLU A 164 0.08 -72.87 -36.25
CA GLU A 164 -1.34 -73.24 -36.15
C GLU A 164 -2.11 -72.53 -37.26
N GLY A 165 -3.10 -73.18 -37.88
CA GLY A 165 -3.87 -72.56 -38.95
C GLY A 165 -4.53 -73.55 -39.91
N GLU A 166 -5.04 -73.02 -41.01
CA GLU A 166 -5.64 -73.78 -42.10
C GLU A 166 -5.23 -73.20 -43.45
N VAL A 167 -4.93 -74.09 -44.39
CA VAL A 167 -4.76 -73.77 -45.79
C VAL A 167 -5.77 -74.59 -46.59
N ALA A 168 -6.65 -73.94 -47.34
CA ALA A 168 -7.69 -74.61 -48.10
C ALA A 168 -7.68 -74.20 -49.57
N LEU A 169 -7.99 -75.17 -50.44
CA LEU A 169 -8.22 -75.01 -51.86
C LEU A 169 -9.64 -75.44 -52.18
N ALA A 170 -10.37 -74.59 -52.89
CA ALA A 170 -11.65 -74.89 -53.52
C ALA A 170 -11.45 -74.70 -55.04
N ASP A 171 -11.33 -75.80 -55.78
CA ASP A 171 -10.69 -75.80 -57.09
C ASP A 171 -9.33 -75.07 -57.01
N LEU A 172 -9.07 -74.08 -57.84
CA LEU A 172 -7.80 -73.33 -57.82
C LEU A 172 -7.85 -72.07 -56.94
N THR A 173 -8.87 -71.94 -56.10
CA THR A 173 -9.04 -70.80 -55.19
C THR A 173 -8.46 -71.13 -53.82
N LEU A 174 -7.39 -70.44 -53.43
CA LEU A 174 -6.62 -70.65 -52.20
C LEU A 174 -7.06 -69.68 -51.10
N THR A 175 -7.28 -70.20 -49.90
CA THR A 175 -7.44 -69.43 -48.67
C THR A 175 -6.43 -69.89 -47.62
N VAL A 176 -5.82 -68.94 -46.91
CA VAL A 176 -4.83 -69.23 -45.86
C VAL A 176 -5.16 -68.45 -44.60
N SER A 177 -5.15 -69.10 -43.44
CA SER A 177 -5.22 -68.39 -42.16
C SER A 177 -4.36 -69.10 -41.13
N GLY A 178 -3.62 -68.35 -40.30
CA GLY A 178 -2.85 -68.98 -39.23
C GLY A 178 -1.73 -68.14 -38.62
N ARG A 179 -1.12 -68.69 -37.57
CA ARG A 179 0.02 -68.10 -36.85
C ARG A 179 1.34 -68.63 -37.39
N ALA A 180 2.31 -67.77 -37.64
CA ALA A 180 3.67 -68.15 -38.04
C ALA A 180 4.44 -68.84 -36.90
N LYS A 181 5.38 -69.73 -37.27
CA LYS A 181 6.26 -70.43 -36.30
C LYS A 181 7.33 -69.54 -35.67
N SER A 182 7.77 -68.54 -36.41
CA SER A 182 8.90 -67.68 -36.06
C SER A 182 8.78 -66.33 -36.77
N PRO A 183 9.54 -65.29 -36.35
CA PRO A 183 9.60 -64.03 -37.07
C PRO A 183 10.08 -64.23 -38.52
N GLU A 184 11.02 -65.15 -38.74
CA GLU A 184 11.54 -65.50 -40.07
C GLU A 184 10.46 -66.15 -40.93
N SER A 185 9.65 -67.04 -40.35
CA SER A 185 8.50 -67.67 -41.02
C SER A 185 7.40 -66.66 -41.35
N TYR A 186 7.16 -65.68 -40.47
CA TYR A 186 6.21 -64.60 -40.75
C TYR A 186 6.65 -63.76 -41.96
N ALA A 187 7.93 -63.39 -42.02
CA ALA A 187 8.51 -62.72 -43.19
C ALA A 187 8.52 -63.62 -44.44
N ALA A 188 8.65 -64.93 -44.30
CA ALA A 188 8.54 -65.88 -45.41
C ALA A 188 7.11 -65.96 -45.97
N LEU A 189 6.09 -65.99 -45.11
CA LEU A 189 4.68 -65.97 -45.50
C LEU A 189 4.31 -64.70 -46.28
N GLN A 190 4.78 -63.54 -45.83
CA GLN A 190 4.59 -62.27 -46.54
C GLN A 190 5.24 -62.30 -47.94
N ARG A 191 6.47 -62.81 -48.05
CA ARG A 191 7.15 -62.96 -49.34
C ARG A 191 6.45 -63.96 -50.25
N LEU A 192 5.92 -65.05 -49.71
CA LEU A 192 5.20 -66.06 -50.47
C LEU A 192 3.87 -65.50 -51.01
N ALA A 193 3.14 -64.72 -50.21
CA ALA A 193 1.91 -64.05 -50.64
C ALA A 193 2.14 -62.97 -51.69
N ALA A 194 3.30 -62.30 -51.66
CA ALA A 194 3.68 -61.29 -52.65
C ALA A 194 4.21 -61.89 -53.96
N ALA A 195 4.58 -63.18 -53.98
CA ALA A 195 5.11 -63.86 -55.17
C ALA A 195 3.97 -64.22 -56.15
N PRO A 196 4.25 -64.26 -57.47
CA PRO A 196 3.23 -64.67 -58.45
C PRO A 196 2.82 -66.14 -58.23
N ALA A 197 1.51 -66.36 -58.10
CA ALA A 197 0.94 -67.69 -57.92
C ALA A 197 1.08 -68.57 -59.19
N PRO A 198 1.06 -69.91 -59.07
CA PRO A 198 1.03 -70.82 -60.22
C PRO A 198 -0.15 -70.55 -61.16
N ALA A 199 0.01 -70.94 -62.43
CA ALA A 199 -1.00 -70.67 -63.46
C ALA A 199 -2.40 -71.20 -63.07
N GLY A 200 -3.36 -70.28 -63.00
CA GLY A 200 -4.76 -70.57 -62.65
C GLY A 200 -5.10 -70.55 -61.16
N VAL A 201 -4.11 -70.44 -60.27
CA VAL A 201 -4.33 -70.35 -58.81
C VAL A 201 -4.59 -68.91 -58.39
N VAL A 202 -5.65 -68.69 -57.61
CA VAL A 202 -6.02 -67.38 -57.06
C VAL A 202 -5.93 -67.45 -55.53
N LEU A 203 -5.03 -66.68 -54.93
CA LEU A 203 -5.03 -66.46 -53.47
C LEU A 203 -6.18 -65.48 -53.14
N ALA A 204 -7.33 -66.03 -52.79
CA ALA A 204 -8.55 -65.24 -52.55
C ALA A 204 -8.55 -64.55 -51.20
N PHE A 205 -7.96 -65.18 -50.17
CA PHE A 205 -7.89 -64.63 -48.82
C PHE A 205 -6.63 -65.13 -48.11
N HIS A 206 -5.96 -64.25 -47.37
CA HIS A 206 -4.93 -64.65 -46.44
C HIS A 206 -4.96 -63.83 -45.15
N GLU A 207 -4.72 -64.48 -44.02
CA GLU A 207 -4.57 -63.82 -42.72
C GLU A 207 -3.40 -64.47 -41.96
N PHE A 208 -2.29 -63.75 -41.85
CA PHE A 208 -1.10 -64.22 -41.14
C PHE A 208 -0.98 -63.51 -39.79
N THR A 209 -0.92 -64.30 -38.72
CA THR A 209 -0.62 -63.81 -37.37
C THR A 209 0.88 -64.02 -37.07
N PRO A 210 1.60 -63.04 -36.47
CA PRO A 210 2.99 -63.21 -36.06
C PRO A 210 3.20 -64.34 -35.02
N PRO A 211 4.42 -64.81 -34.76
CA PRO A 211 4.68 -65.86 -33.76
C PRO A 211 4.27 -65.43 -32.35
N LEU A 212 3.85 -66.38 -31.52
CA LEU A 212 3.41 -66.10 -30.15
C LEU A 212 4.60 -65.74 -29.25
N HIS A 213 4.52 -64.62 -28.55
CA HIS A 213 5.48 -64.23 -27.51
C HIS A 213 4.78 -64.20 -26.14
N SER A 214 5.19 -65.09 -25.24
CA SER A 214 4.59 -65.24 -23.91
C SER A 214 5.67 -65.36 -22.83
N PRO A 215 5.69 -64.49 -21.80
CA PRO A 215 4.79 -63.36 -21.60
C PRO A 215 4.99 -62.28 -22.68
N TYR A 216 3.92 -61.54 -22.96
CA TYR A 216 3.99 -60.41 -23.87
C TYR A 216 4.55 -59.20 -23.14
N GLU A 217 5.76 -58.75 -23.51
CA GLU A 217 6.47 -57.67 -22.86
C GLU A 217 6.76 -56.53 -23.82
N TRP A 218 6.49 -55.31 -23.39
CA TRP A 218 6.77 -54.07 -24.12
C TRP A 218 7.27 -53.01 -23.15
N ARG A 219 8.25 -52.20 -23.57
CA ARG A 219 8.86 -51.14 -22.75
C ARG A 219 9.20 -49.92 -23.57
N ALA A 220 8.89 -48.76 -23.01
CA ALA A 220 9.31 -47.45 -23.50
C ALA A 220 10.13 -46.71 -22.43
N GLU A 221 11.21 -46.05 -22.82
CA GLU A 221 12.02 -45.20 -21.94
C GLU A 221 12.26 -43.84 -22.57
N TYR A 222 12.29 -42.81 -21.74
CA TYR A 222 12.56 -41.45 -22.17
C TYR A 222 13.55 -40.79 -21.21
N ASP A 223 14.68 -40.31 -21.73
CA ASP A 223 15.76 -39.70 -20.94
C ASP A 223 15.76 -38.16 -20.97
N GLY A 224 14.71 -37.55 -21.55
CA GLY A 224 14.62 -36.12 -21.82
C GLY A 224 15.04 -35.71 -23.23
N LYS A 225 15.79 -36.58 -23.93
CA LYS A 225 16.33 -36.32 -25.27
C LYS A 225 15.92 -37.37 -26.29
N ARG A 226 15.90 -38.65 -25.93
CA ARG A 226 15.68 -39.81 -26.79
C ARG A 226 14.54 -40.66 -26.26
N LEU A 227 13.70 -41.16 -27.17
CA LEU A 227 12.72 -42.21 -26.88
C LEU A 227 13.31 -43.57 -27.27
N ILE A 228 13.27 -44.54 -26.37
CA ILE A 228 13.73 -45.92 -26.61
C ILE A 228 12.53 -46.85 -26.51
N LEU A 229 12.25 -47.61 -27.56
CA LEU A 229 11.15 -48.58 -27.62
C LEU A 229 11.72 -49.99 -27.80
N SER A 230 11.26 -50.94 -26.99
CA SER A 230 11.77 -52.32 -26.97
C SER A 230 10.67 -53.34 -26.60
N GLY A 231 10.89 -54.60 -26.92
CA GLY A 231 9.95 -55.69 -26.65
C GLY A 231 9.12 -56.09 -27.87
N ALA A 232 7.89 -56.54 -27.66
CA ALA A 232 7.00 -57.04 -28.69
C ALA A 232 5.99 -55.97 -29.17
N ALA A 233 5.69 -55.97 -30.48
CA ALA A 233 4.60 -55.21 -31.09
C ALA A 233 3.70 -56.15 -31.93
N PRO A 234 2.36 -55.94 -31.96
CA PRO A 234 1.42 -56.88 -32.59
C PRO A 234 1.50 -56.89 -34.12
N SER A 235 1.96 -55.79 -34.71
CA SER A 235 2.17 -55.65 -36.16
C SER A 235 3.26 -54.60 -36.42
N GLY A 236 3.78 -54.58 -37.65
CA GLY A 236 4.71 -53.53 -38.08
C GLY A 236 4.07 -52.13 -38.13
N GLU A 237 2.76 -52.05 -38.42
CA GLU A 237 2.02 -50.80 -38.41
C GLU A 237 1.95 -50.19 -37.01
N VAL A 238 1.67 -51.01 -35.99
CA VAL A 238 1.64 -50.54 -34.59
C VAL A 238 3.04 -50.14 -34.11
N ALA A 239 4.09 -50.89 -34.48
CA ALA A 239 5.47 -50.50 -34.17
C ALA A 239 5.81 -49.11 -34.74
N ASN A 240 5.51 -48.88 -36.02
CA ASN A 240 5.72 -47.59 -36.69
C ASN A 240 4.88 -46.47 -36.08
N ALA A 241 3.63 -46.76 -35.70
CA ALA A 241 2.74 -45.80 -35.05
C ALA A 241 3.30 -45.33 -33.70
N LEU A 242 3.85 -46.25 -32.89
CA LEU A 242 4.47 -45.90 -31.61
C LEU A 242 5.77 -45.09 -31.79
N GLU A 243 6.57 -45.40 -32.82
CA GLU A 243 7.77 -44.63 -33.15
C GLU A 243 7.43 -43.20 -33.60
N ALA A 244 6.34 -43.04 -34.35
CA ALA A 244 5.87 -41.74 -34.84
C ALA A 244 5.33 -40.81 -33.73
N LEU A 245 5.10 -41.31 -32.51
CA LEU A 245 4.69 -40.48 -31.37
C LEU A 245 5.82 -39.58 -30.86
N ALA A 246 7.08 -39.85 -31.21
CA ALA A 246 8.19 -39.00 -30.82
C ALA A 246 8.11 -37.61 -31.49
N PRO A 247 8.27 -36.50 -30.74
CA PRO A 247 8.25 -35.16 -31.31
C PRO A 247 9.36 -34.94 -32.35
N SER A 248 9.06 -34.14 -33.38
CA SER A 248 10.02 -33.77 -34.43
C SER A 248 11.35 -33.29 -33.84
N GLY A 249 12.45 -33.98 -34.18
CA GLY A 249 13.80 -33.66 -33.71
C GLY A 249 14.28 -34.46 -32.48
N LYS A 250 13.46 -35.33 -31.90
CA LYS A 250 13.92 -36.28 -30.86
C LYS A 250 14.27 -37.63 -31.48
N PRO A 251 15.51 -38.14 -31.33
CA PRO A 251 15.87 -39.44 -31.87
C PRO A 251 15.03 -40.55 -31.21
N VAL A 252 14.63 -41.54 -32.01
CA VAL A 252 13.98 -42.76 -31.56
C VAL A 252 14.94 -43.92 -31.77
N SER A 253 15.10 -44.76 -30.76
CA SER A 253 15.84 -46.02 -30.84
C SER A 253 14.87 -47.17 -30.63
N THR A 254 14.72 -48.02 -31.64
CA THR A 254 13.77 -49.14 -31.62
C THR A 254 14.50 -50.47 -31.69
N SER A 255 14.13 -51.40 -30.80
CA SER A 255 14.52 -52.81 -30.85
C SER A 255 13.29 -53.71 -30.71
N MET A 256 12.13 -53.23 -31.19
CA MET A 256 10.88 -53.97 -31.13
C MET A 256 10.84 -55.11 -32.15
N VAL A 257 10.19 -56.23 -31.79
CA VAL A 257 9.99 -57.39 -32.65
C VAL A 257 8.49 -57.61 -32.86
N VAL A 258 8.08 -57.93 -34.09
CA VAL A 258 6.67 -58.21 -34.40
C VAL A 258 6.28 -59.60 -33.87
N ALA A 259 5.35 -59.66 -32.92
CA ALA A 259 4.90 -60.89 -32.28
C ALA A 259 3.43 -60.81 -31.84
N SER A 260 2.75 -61.96 -31.79
CA SER A 260 1.38 -62.11 -31.30
C SER A 260 1.34 -62.47 -29.80
N GLY A 261 0.15 -62.43 -29.21
CA GLY A 261 -0.04 -62.56 -27.76
C GLY A 261 -0.25 -61.23 -27.03
N ALA A 262 -0.41 -60.13 -27.77
CA ALA A 262 -0.69 -58.82 -27.20
C ALA A 262 -2.00 -58.84 -26.39
N PRO A 263 -2.05 -58.20 -25.20
CA PRO A 263 -3.28 -58.07 -24.44
C PRO A 263 -4.32 -57.24 -25.22
N SER A 264 -5.61 -57.45 -24.93
CA SER A 264 -6.68 -56.67 -25.54
C SER A 264 -6.50 -55.17 -25.29
N GLY A 265 -6.60 -54.35 -26.33
CA GLY A 265 -6.41 -52.90 -26.24
C GLY A 265 -4.95 -52.45 -26.10
N PHE A 266 -3.97 -53.31 -26.44
CA PHE A 266 -2.54 -53.00 -26.38
C PHE A 266 -2.19 -51.68 -27.08
N GLU A 267 -2.62 -51.49 -28.33
CA GLU A 267 -2.23 -50.32 -29.14
C GLU A 267 -2.65 -49.00 -28.50
N ALA A 268 -3.92 -48.89 -28.09
CA ALA A 268 -4.42 -47.71 -27.39
C ALA A 268 -3.66 -47.46 -26.09
N ARG A 269 -3.38 -48.52 -25.33
CA ARG A 269 -2.65 -48.43 -24.05
C ARG A 269 -1.19 -48.00 -24.25
N ALA A 270 -0.47 -48.63 -25.16
CA ALA A 270 0.92 -48.30 -25.47
C ALA A 270 1.04 -46.86 -26.00
N THR A 271 0.11 -46.43 -26.85
CA THR A 271 0.01 -45.05 -27.34
C THR A 271 -0.16 -44.06 -26.19
N HIS A 272 -1.13 -44.31 -25.30
CA HIS A 272 -1.37 -43.46 -24.13
C HIS A 272 -0.18 -43.41 -23.18
N LEU A 273 0.52 -44.53 -22.98
CA LEU A 273 1.74 -44.60 -22.16
C LEU A 273 2.87 -43.76 -22.76
N VAL A 274 3.14 -43.88 -24.07
CA VAL A 274 4.19 -43.09 -24.73
C VAL A 274 3.83 -41.59 -24.70
N GLN A 275 2.59 -41.22 -25.00
CA GLN A 275 2.15 -39.82 -24.98
C GLN A 275 2.31 -39.17 -23.60
N ASN A 276 2.03 -39.90 -22.51
CA ASN A 276 2.19 -39.36 -21.16
C ASN A 276 3.63 -39.48 -20.64
N LEU A 277 4.40 -40.49 -21.06
CA LEU A 277 5.84 -40.59 -20.80
C LEU A 277 6.60 -39.39 -21.38
N LEU A 278 6.25 -38.95 -22.59
CA LEU A 278 6.88 -37.80 -23.25
C LEU A 278 6.60 -36.44 -22.59
N LYS A 279 5.61 -36.37 -21.67
CA LYS A 279 5.35 -35.19 -20.84
C LYS A 279 6.25 -35.12 -19.61
N LEU A 280 6.86 -36.23 -19.21
CA LEU A 280 7.81 -36.30 -18.10
C LEU A 280 9.18 -35.77 -18.53
N GLU A 281 10.00 -35.30 -17.61
CA GLU A 281 11.40 -34.94 -17.90
C GLU A 281 12.22 -36.18 -18.28
N ARG A 282 11.94 -37.29 -17.61
CA ARG A 282 12.52 -38.61 -17.81
C ARG A 282 11.63 -39.66 -17.15
N GLY A 283 11.65 -40.88 -17.68
CA GLY A 283 10.83 -41.97 -17.15
C GLY A 283 10.88 -43.25 -17.97
N SER A 284 10.02 -44.19 -17.58
CA SER A 284 9.81 -45.45 -18.27
C SER A 284 8.35 -45.89 -18.17
N ALA A 285 7.86 -46.55 -19.21
CA ALA A 285 6.58 -47.24 -19.22
C ALA A 285 6.77 -48.70 -19.62
N THR A 286 5.99 -49.60 -19.02
CA THR A 286 6.02 -51.03 -19.35
C THR A 286 4.61 -51.59 -19.51
N ILE A 287 4.48 -52.60 -20.37
CA ILE A 287 3.32 -53.49 -20.44
C ILE A 287 3.87 -54.91 -20.33
N SER A 288 3.42 -55.66 -19.32
CA SER A 288 3.72 -57.08 -19.17
C SER A 288 2.42 -57.84 -18.92
N GLY A 289 2.01 -58.66 -19.89
CA GLY A 289 0.70 -59.30 -19.89
C GLY A 289 -0.43 -58.26 -19.83
N THR A 290 -1.25 -58.29 -18.77
CA THR A 290 -2.35 -57.33 -18.56
C THR A 290 -1.96 -56.13 -17.69
N THR A 291 -0.77 -56.15 -17.10
CA THR A 291 -0.29 -55.09 -16.20
C THR A 291 0.47 -54.03 -16.98
N SER A 292 0.25 -52.77 -16.61
CA SER A 292 0.99 -51.64 -17.18
C SER A 292 1.47 -50.71 -16.08
N THR A 293 2.68 -50.18 -16.24
CA THR A 293 3.26 -49.22 -15.30
C THR A 293 3.79 -48.00 -16.05
N LEU A 294 3.73 -46.84 -15.40
CA LEU A 294 4.37 -45.59 -15.85
C LEU A 294 5.10 -44.98 -14.66
N SER A 295 6.39 -44.73 -14.81
CA SER A 295 7.19 -44.07 -13.78
C SER A 295 8.06 -42.98 -14.37
N GLY A 296 8.35 -41.94 -13.60
CA GLY A 296 9.27 -40.88 -14.00
C GLY A 296 9.13 -39.61 -13.18
N SER A 297 9.77 -38.55 -13.66
CA SER A 297 9.85 -37.26 -12.96
C SER A 297 9.07 -36.19 -13.73
N PRO A 298 7.97 -35.64 -13.17
CA PRO A 298 7.20 -34.61 -13.83
C PRO A 298 7.90 -33.24 -13.78
N ALA A 299 7.67 -32.42 -14.80
CA ALA A 299 8.23 -31.08 -14.93
C ALA A 299 7.57 -30.03 -14.02
N ASP A 300 6.34 -30.29 -13.57
CA ASP A 300 5.57 -29.42 -12.69
C ASP A 300 4.40 -30.21 -12.05
N PRO A 301 3.76 -29.68 -10.99
CA PRO A 301 2.64 -30.35 -10.32
C PRO A 301 1.41 -30.59 -11.21
N ALA A 302 1.10 -29.66 -12.13
CA ALA A 302 -0.05 -29.79 -13.03
C ALA A 302 0.15 -30.95 -14.02
N THR A 303 1.37 -31.12 -14.52
CA THR A 303 1.77 -32.26 -15.36
C THR A 303 1.65 -33.57 -14.59
N ALA A 304 2.07 -33.60 -13.31
CA ALA A 304 1.93 -34.79 -12.48
C ALA A 304 0.45 -35.20 -12.32
N GLU A 305 -0.43 -34.24 -12.05
CA GLU A 305 -1.86 -34.50 -11.89
C GLU A 305 -2.53 -34.87 -13.21
N ALA A 306 -2.21 -34.18 -14.29
CA ALA A 306 -2.72 -34.50 -15.62
C ALA A 306 -2.36 -35.94 -16.04
N ILE A 307 -1.15 -36.41 -15.70
CA ILE A 307 -0.74 -37.79 -15.96
C ILE A 307 -1.51 -38.76 -15.07
N ARG A 308 -1.67 -38.48 -13.77
CA ARG A 308 -2.47 -39.34 -12.87
C ARG A 308 -3.89 -39.49 -13.39
N VAL A 309 -4.58 -38.38 -13.65
CA VAL A 309 -5.95 -38.36 -14.20
C VAL A 309 -6.04 -39.10 -15.53
N ALA A 310 -5.10 -38.86 -16.45
CA ALA A 310 -5.10 -39.51 -17.76
C ALA A 310 -4.91 -41.03 -17.67
N MET A 311 -4.18 -41.52 -16.67
CA MET A 311 -3.85 -42.94 -16.49
C MET A 311 -4.84 -43.70 -15.59
N THR A 312 -5.65 -43.01 -14.78
CA THR A 312 -6.66 -43.61 -13.88
C THR A 312 -7.62 -44.58 -14.58
N PRO A 313 -8.22 -44.27 -15.76
CA PRO A 313 -9.18 -45.16 -16.41
C PRO A 313 -8.56 -46.47 -16.95
N GLY A 314 -7.22 -46.53 -17.06
CA GLY A 314 -6.51 -47.59 -17.77
C GLY A 314 -5.94 -48.72 -16.91
N GLY A 315 -6.16 -48.70 -15.58
CA GLY A 315 -5.60 -49.71 -14.66
C GLY A 315 -4.06 -49.75 -14.65
N THR A 316 -3.41 -48.64 -15.01
CA THR A 316 -1.95 -48.50 -15.05
C THR A 316 -1.44 -48.05 -13.69
N THR A 317 -0.42 -48.71 -13.15
CA THR A 317 0.26 -48.26 -11.94
C THR A 317 1.17 -47.08 -12.26
N VAL A 318 0.87 -45.91 -11.70
CA VAL A 318 1.62 -44.68 -11.93
C VAL A 318 2.51 -44.38 -10.72
N MET A 319 3.82 -44.29 -10.93
CA MET A 319 4.84 -44.00 -9.91
C MET A 319 5.65 -42.76 -10.30
N LEU A 320 5.10 -41.58 -9.98
CA LEU A 320 5.77 -40.30 -10.27
C LEU A 320 6.61 -39.85 -9.07
N GLY A 321 7.84 -39.40 -9.34
CA GLY A 321 8.65 -38.67 -8.36
C GLY A 321 8.13 -37.25 -8.12
N PRO A 322 8.71 -36.51 -7.16
CA PRO A 322 8.29 -35.14 -6.86
C PRO A 322 8.40 -34.22 -8.09
N PRO A 323 7.40 -33.35 -8.35
CA PRO A 323 7.44 -32.38 -9.45
C PRO A 323 8.52 -31.32 -9.23
N GLN A 324 9.02 -30.71 -10.30
CA GLN A 324 9.89 -29.53 -10.18
C GLN A 324 9.04 -28.30 -9.84
N VAL A 325 9.46 -27.52 -8.85
CA VAL A 325 8.79 -26.31 -8.37
C VAL A 325 9.68 -25.12 -8.68
N GLN A 326 9.24 -24.25 -9.59
CA GLN A 326 10.00 -23.06 -10.02
C GLN A 326 10.16 -22.02 -8.92
N GLN A 327 9.08 -21.76 -8.18
CA GLN A 327 9.06 -20.85 -7.03
C GLN A 327 9.07 -21.68 -5.75
N TYR A 328 10.25 -22.20 -5.39
CA TYR A 328 10.37 -23.01 -4.19
C TYR A 328 10.21 -22.15 -2.94
N TRP A 329 9.20 -22.47 -2.12
CA TRP A 329 8.89 -21.73 -0.92
C TRP A 329 8.48 -22.65 0.24
N PHE A 330 8.67 -22.14 1.44
CA PHE A 330 8.28 -22.75 2.70
C PHE A 330 7.77 -21.65 3.63
N SER A 331 6.73 -21.93 4.40
CA SER A 331 6.28 -21.07 5.47
C SER A 331 5.96 -21.85 6.73
N ALA A 332 6.12 -21.19 7.86
CA ALA A 332 5.81 -21.73 9.17
C ALA A 332 5.10 -20.65 9.98
N GLU A 333 4.01 -21.00 10.63
CA GLU A 333 3.24 -20.08 11.47
C GLU A 333 3.03 -20.66 12.87
N ARG A 334 3.47 -19.93 13.89
CA ARG A 334 3.28 -20.28 15.30
C ARG A 334 1.95 -19.70 15.79
N GLY A 335 1.00 -20.58 16.04
CA GLY A 335 -0.26 -20.28 16.72
C GLY A 335 -0.26 -20.73 18.19
N ALA A 336 -1.44 -20.70 18.82
CA ALA A 336 -1.61 -21.06 20.23
C ALA A 336 -1.37 -22.56 20.53
N THR A 337 -1.57 -23.43 19.54
CA THR A 337 -1.51 -24.89 19.69
C THR A 337 -0.23 -25.52 19.17
N GLY A 338 0.62 -24.77 18.45
CA GLY A 338 1.79 -25.30 17.77
C GLY A 338 2.26 -24.46 16.58
N ILE A 339 3.18 -25.02 15.78
CA ILE A 339 3.68 -24.46 14.52
C ILE A 339 3.02 -25.22 13.37
N ILE A 340 2.37 -24.51 12.45
CA ILE A 340 1.79 -25.07 11.23
C ILE A 340 2.75 -24.79 10.08
N LEU A 341 3.10 -25.81 9.31
CA LEU A 341 4.01 -25.74 8.17
C LEU A 341 3.24 -25.86 6.85
N ASP A 342 3.66 -25.07 5.86
CA ASP A 342 3.07 -25.03 4.53
C ASP A 342 4.15 -24.78 3.46
N GLY A 343 3.89 -25.21 2.22
CA GLY A 343 4.81 -25.10 1.09
C GLY A 343 5.47 -26.42 0.71
N PHE A 344 6.72 -26.38 0.24
CA PHE A 344 7.39 -27.51 -0.39
C PHE A 344 8.59 -28.04 0.38
N VAL A 345 8.78 -29.37 0.36
CA VAL A 345 9.96 -30.08 0.89
C VAL A 345 10.57 -31.02 -0.15
N PRO A 346 11.91 -31.21 -0.14
CA PRO A 346 12.63 -31.94 -1.20
C PRO A 346 12.32 -33.42 -1.22
N ASP A 347 12.05 -34.00 -0.05
CA ASP A 347 11.78 -35.42 0.13
C ASP A 347 10.91 -35.69 1.36
N GLU A 348 10.42 -36.93 1.42
CA GLU A 348 9.55 -37.40 2.50
C GLU A 348 10.28 -37.51 3.84
N ALA A 349 11.59 -37.76 3.83
CA ALA A 349 12.37 -37.89 5.06
C ALA A 349 12.43 -36.57 5.84
N LEU A 350 12.56 -35.43 5.15
CA LEU A 350 12.50 -34.12 5.80
C LEU A 350 11.11 -33.83 6.38
N ARG A 351 10.05 -34.10 5.63
CA ARG A 351 8.67 -33.88 6.09
C ARG A 351 8.38 -34.69 7.35
N ASP A 352 8.72 -35.97 7.34
CA ASP A 352 8.48 -36.88 8.46
C ASP A 352 9.32 -36.47 9.69
N ARG A 353 10.53 -35.93 9.49
CA ARG A 353 11.35 -35.36 10.58
C ARG A 353 10.68 -34.14 11.23
N LEU A 354 10.06 -33.28 10.43
CA LEU A 354 9.37 -32.08 10.93
C LEU A 354 8.07 -32.44 11.65
N GLU A 355 7.28 -33.37 11.11
CA GLU A 355 6.06 -33.89 11.74
C GLU A 355 6.34 -34.58 13.09
N ALA A 356 7.51 -35.20 13.25
CA ALA A 356 7.91 -35.82 14.51
C ALA A 356 8.28 -34.83 15.63
N MET A 357 8.35 -33.53 15.34
CA MET A 357 8.66 -32.51 16.35
C MET A 357 7.42 -32.16 17.19
N ASP A 358 7.61 -32.00 18.50
CA ASP A 358 6.52 -31.68 19.42
C ASP A 358 5.83 -30.36 19.05
N GLY A 359 4.53 -30.42 18.79
CA GLY A 359 3.71 -29.25 18.48
C GLY A 359 3.95 -28.66 17.09
N VAL A 360 4.45 -29.45 16.14
CA VAL A 360 4.55 -29.09 14.72
C VAL A 360 3.52 -29.87 13.91
N ASP A 361 2.83 -29.19 13.00
CA ASP A 361 1.89 -29.77 12.03
C ASP A 361 2.46 -29.56 10.63
N ALA A 362 2.93 -30.65 10.00
CA ALA A 362 3.49 -30.68 8.66
C ALA A 362 2.50 -31.16 7.60
N ALA A 363 1.21 -31.26 7.91
CA ALA A 363 0.19 -31.76 6.98
C ALA A 363 0.04 -30.89 5.72
N GLY A 364 0.39 -29.60 5.80
CA GLY A 364 0.40 -28.67 4.66
C GLY A 364 1.61 -28.82 3.72
N LEU A 365 2.62 -29.63 4.06
CA LEU A 365 3.83 -29.74 3.24
C LEU A 365 3.69 -30.72 2.07
N GLU A 366 3.96 -30.21 0.87
CA GLU A 366 3.99 -30.98 -0.38
C GLU A 366 5.42 -31.36 -0.80
N LEU A 367 5.57 -32.50 -1.49
CA LEU A 367 6.86 -32.90 -2.03
C LEU A 367 7.16 -32.17 -3.35
N GLY A 368 8.32 -31.55 -3.46
CA GLY A 368 8.75 -30.83 -4.67
C GLY A 368 10.27 -30.80 -4.84
N ARG A 369 10.75 -30.87 -6.08
CA ARG A 369 12.16 -30.67 -6.45
C ARG A 369 12.42 -29.20 -6.77
N GLY A 370 13.67 -28.75 -6.61
CA GLY A 370 14.05 -27.34 -6.81
C GLY A 370 14.37 -26.60 -5.51
N ALA A 371 14.48 -27.33 -4.39
CA ALA A 371 14.92 -26.76 -3.12
C ALA A 371 16.29 -26.05 -3.29
N PRO A 372 16.43 -24.82 -2.79
CA PRO A 372 17.68 -24.08 -2.84
C PRO A 372 18.78 -24.75 -2.01
N GLU A 373 20.04 -24.39 -2.25
CA GLU A 373 21.13 -24.87 -1.42
C GLU A 373 20.89 -24.49 0.05
N ARG A 374 21.18 -25.41 0.98
CA ARG A 374 20.99 -25.23 2.43
C ARG A 374 19.53 -24.98 2.87
N PHE A 375 18.55 -25.34 2.05
CA PHE A 375 17.12 -25.24 2.37
C PHE A 375 16.77 -25.83 3.75
N GLU A 376 17.23 -27.05 4.05
CA GLU A 376 17.00 -27.70 5.36
C GLU A 376 17.51 -26.86 6.54
N SER A 377 18.68 -26.23 6.40
CA SER A 377 19.23 -25.35 7.44
C SER A 377 18.38 -24.10 7.64
N GLY A 378 17.76 -23.59 6.57
CA GLY A 378 16.82 -22.47 6.66
C GLY A 378 15.51 -22.86 7.34
N VAL A 379 14.98 -24.05 7.03
CA VAL A 379 13.80 -24.61 7.70
C VAL A 379 14.07 -24.82 9.19
N ASP A 380 15.19 -25.45 9.54
CA ASP A 380 15.58 -25.67 10.94
C ASP A 380 15.70 -24.34 11.70
N PHE A 381 16.34 -23.34 11.09
CA PHE A 381 16.46 -21.99 11.66
C PHE A 381 15.10 -21.33 11.91
N ILE A 382 14.16 -21.43 10.97
CA ILE A 382 12.81 -20.87 11.12
C ILE A 382 12.05 -21.58 12.24
N VAL A 383 12.03 -22.91 12.24
CA VAL A 383 11.28 -23.71 13.22
C VAL A 383 11.85 -23.51 14.63
N GLU A 384 13.18 -23.49 14.77
CA GLU A 384 13.85 -23.21 16.05
C GLU A 384 13.49 -21.81 16.56
N ALA A 385 13.57 -20.79 15.70
CA ALA A 385 13.26 -19.42 16.10
C ALA A 385 11.77 -19.25 16.50
N LEU A 386 10.84 -19.86 15.76
CA LEU A 386 9.42 -19.88 16.11
C LEU A 386 9.15 -20.67 17.41
N GLY A 387 10.00 -21.62 17.76
CA GLY A 387 10.00 -22.33 19.04
C GLY A 387 10.08 -21.39 20.25
N HIS A 388 10.83 -20.29 20.10
CA HIS A 388 11.08 -19.27 21.12
C HIS A 388 10.02 -18.13 21.14
N MET A 389 8.97 -18.25 20.33
CA MET A 389 7.91 -17.25 20.17
C MET A 389 6.55 -17.74 20.67
N SER A 390 5.73 -16.82 21.19
CA SER A 390 4.33 -17.08 21.55
C SER A 390 3.40 -17.06 20.35
N GLU A 391 3.72 -16.21 19.36
CA GLU A 391 3.05 -16.08 18.07
C GLU A 391 4.09 -15.61 17.05
N GLY A 392 3.97 -16.01 15.79
CA GLY A 392 4.90 -15.57 14.76
C GLY A 392 4.75 -16.30 13.45
N ARG A 393 5.44 -15.81 12.43
CA ARG A 393 5.53 -16.43 11.12
C ARG A 393 6.96 -16.33 10.60
N GLY A 394 7.45 -17.43 10.04
CA GLY A 394 8.65 -17.49 9.25
C GLY A 394 8.36 -17.94 7.84
N SER A 395 9.16 -17.50 6.88
CA SER A 395 9.11 -17.98 5.51
C SER A 395 10.50 -18.06 4.90
N LEU A 396 10.66 -19.00 3.97
CA LEU A 396 11.84 -19.20 3.16
C LEU A 396 11.41 -19.25 1.70
N ALA A 397 11.80 -18.26 0.90
CA ALA A 397 11.55 -18.21 -0.53
C ALA A 397 12.88 -18.07 -1.27
N GLY A 398 13.25 -19.08 -2.05
CA GLY A 398 14.63 -19.19 -2.54
C GLY A 398 15.62 -19.19 -1.36
N THR A 399 16.60 -18.28 -1.36
CA THR A 399 17.58 -18.15 -0.26
C THR A 399 17.18 -17.11 0.80
N ALA A 400 16.02 -16.47 0.66
CA ALA A 400 15.58 -15.38 1.53
C ALA A 400 14.71 -15.89 2.68
N ILE A 401 15.14 -15.64 3.91
CA ILE A 401 14.40 -15.90 5.14
C ILE A 401 13.72 -14.62 5.61
N SER A 402 12.43 -14.70 5.93
CA SER A 402 11.70 -13.68 6.67
C SER A 402 11.22 -14.27 7.99
N LEU A 403 11.31 -13.50 9.09
CA LEU A 403 10.87 -13.93 10.41
C LEU A 403 10.19 -12.78 11.14
N SER A 404 9.00 -13.01 11.68
CA SER A 404 8.27 -12.02 12.45
C SER A 404 7.50 -12.68 13.58
N GLY A 405 7.31 -11.98 14.70
CA GLY A 405 6.55 -12.55 15.81
C GLY A 405 6.74 -11.85 17.13
N ARG A 406 6.32 -12.52 18.20
CA ARG A 406 6.48 -12.09 19.59
C ARG A 406 7.18 -13.17 20.39
N ALA A 407 8.27 -12.81 21.06
CA ALA A 407 9.00 -13.72 21.93
C ALA A 407 8.16 -14.14 23.15
N THR A 408 8.33 -15.38 23.60
CA THR A 408 7.56 -15.93 24.74
C THR A 408 7.96 -15.29 26.07
N THR A 409 9.25 -14.98 26.25
CA THR A 409 9.80 -14.34 27.46
C THR A 409 10.89 -13.34 27.10
N ALA A 410 11.31 -12.51 28.05
CA ALA A 410 12.39 -11.54 27.82
C ALA A 410 13.75 -12.23 27.56
N ALA A 411 13.98 -13.39 28.18
CA ALA A 411 15.18 -14.19 27.94
C ALA A 411 15.18 -14.76 26.52
N GLU A 412 14.02 -15.25 26.05
CA GLU A 412 13.86 -15.75 24.68
C GLU A 412 13.99 -14.62 23.65
N PHE A 413 13.47 -13.43 23.94
CA PHE A 413 13.66 -12.25 23.11
C PHE A 413 15.14 -11.93 22.92
N THR A 414 15.91 -11.90 24.01
CA THR A 414 17.36 -11.64 23.97
C THR A 414 18.11 -12.71 23.19
N ARG A 415 17.70 -13.98 23.35
CA ARG A 415 18.26 -15.10 22.57
C ARG A 415 17.98 -14.92 21.08
N LEU A 416 16.76 -14.58 20.71
CA LEU A 416 16.36 -14.33 19.33
C LEU A 416 17.15 -13.17 18.71
N GLU A 417 17.27 -12.03 19.41
CA GLU A 417 18.11 -10.91 18.94
C GLU A 417 19.56 -11.35 18.72
N THR A 418 20.15 -12.08 19.68
CA THR A 418 21.52 -12.57 19.55
C THR A 418 21.69 -13.50 18.34
N THR A 419 20.73 -14.39 18.11
CA THR A 419 20.74 -15.29 16.96
C THR A 419 20.61 -14.51 15.64
N LEU A 420 19.75 -13.49 15.60
CA LEU A 420 19.55 -12.66 14.41
C LEU A 420 20.77 -11.76 14.12
N ASP A 421 21.45 -11.27 15.16
CA ASP A 421 22.69 -10.49 15.04
C ASP A 421 23.86 -11.31 14.47
N LEU A 422 23.89 -12.62 14.74
CA LEU A 422 24.85 -13.55 14.12
C LEU A 422 24.57 -13.76 12.62
N GLY A 423 23.39 -13.36 12.14
CA GLY A 423 22.96 -13.46 10.75
C GLY A 423 22.30 -14.79 10.39
N ALA A 424 21.83 -14.89 9.14
CA ALA A 424 21.27 -16.13 8.61
C ALA A 424 22.34 -17.24 8.52
N PRO A 425 21.93 -18.52 8.52
CA PRO A 425 22.83 -19.62 8.17
C PRO A 425 23.57 -19.37 6.85
N GLN A 426 24.81 -19.86 6.73
CA GLN A 426 25.64 -19.63 5.54
C GLN A 426 24.92 -20.01 4.24
N GLY A 427 24.90 -19.08 3.28
CA GLY A 427 24.22 -19.25 1.99
C GLY A 427 22.77 -18.77 1.96
N LEU A 428 22.22 -18.32 3.09
CA LEU A 428 20.87 -17.74 3.21
C LEU A 428 20.96 -16.25 3.58
N ILE A 429 19.89 -15.51 3.31
CA ILE A 429 19.80 -14.07 3.54
C ILE A 429 18.60 -13.79 4.45
N LEU A 430 18.80 -13.10 5.56
CA LEU A 430 17.70 -12.54 6.35
C LEU A 430 17.15 -11.30 5.60
N ALA A 431 16.05 -11.48 4.89
CA ALA A 431 15.42 -10.43 4.09
C ALA A 431 14.50 -9.51 4.92
N GLY A 432 13.95 -10.01 6.03
CA GLY A 432 13.12 -9.22 6.93
C GLY A 432 12.98 -9.86 8.30
N THR A 433 13.24 -9.10 9.36
CA THR A 433 13.12 -9.57 10.74
C THR A 433 12.35 -8.56 11.57
N TYR A 434 11.25 -8.99 12.18
CA TYR A 434 10.45 -8.15 13.07
C TYR A 434 10.01 -8.92 14.31
N ILE A 435 10.88 -8.94 15.32
CA ILE A 435 10.61 -9.64 16.58
C ILE A 435 10.19 -8.61 17.63
N ARG A 436 9.03 -8.84 18.26
CA ARG A 436 8.54 -8.06 19.39
C ARG A 436 8.87 -8.76 20.71
N PRO A 437 9.15 -8.01 21.78
CA PRO A 437 9.30 -8.59 23.12
C PRO A 437 7.95 -9.08 23.68
N PRO A 438 7.95 -9.88 24.76
CA PRO A 438 6.71 -10.34 25.39
C PRO A 438 5.85 -9.16 25.84
N LEU A 439 4.53 -9.26 25.70
CA LEU A 439 3.60 -8.20 26.08
C LEU A 439 3.43 -8.13 27.60
N ALA A 440 3.67 -6.97 28.21
CA ALA A 440 3.38 -6.72 29.61
C ALA A 440 2.06 -5.96 29.76
N THR A 441 1.13 -6.51 30.55
CA THR A 441 -0.16 -5.88 30.87
C THR A 441 -0.40 -5.83 32.39
N PRO A 442 -0.28 -4.68 33.06
CA PRO A 442 0.12 -3.36 32.53
C PRO A 442 1.64 -3.23 32.35
N PHE A 443 2.06 -2.49 31.32
CA PHE A 443 3.45 -2.07 31.16
C PHE A 443 3.76 -0.96 32.18
N THR A 444 4.65 -1.24 33.12
CA THR A 444 5.04 -0.30 34.19
C THR A 444 6.50 0.07 34.11
N PHE A 445 6.88 1.30 34.47
CA PHE A 445 8.28 1.75 34.53
C PHE A 445 8.48 2.66 35.73
N ALA A 446 9.62 2.57 36.41
CA ALA A 446 9.97 3.48 37.48
C ALA A 446 11.48 3.78 37.54
N ALA A 447 11.82 5.04 37.75
CA ALA A 447 13.17 5.50 38.06
C ALA A 447 13.14 6.32 39.36
N GLU A 448 13.98 5.96 40.33
CA GLU A 448 14.00 6.55 41.66
C GLU A 448 15.39 7.12 42.00
N LYS A 449 15.42 8.28 42.65
CA LYS A 449 16.61 8.89 43.24
C LYS A 449 16.47 8.86 44.76
N THR A 450 17.37 8.14 45.41
CA THR A 450 17.42 8.02 46.88
C THR A 450 18.04 9.24 47.54
N ALA A 451 17.84 9.41 48.85
CA ALA A 451 18.44 10.50 49.64
C ALA A 451 19.98 10.48 49.64
N GLY A 452 20.61 9.34 49.35
CA GLY A 452 22.06 9.22 49.16
C GLY A 452 22.54 9.61 47.76
N GLY A 453 21.64 10.05 46.87
CA GLY A 453 21.95 10.41 45.48
C GLY A 453 22.09 9.22 44.52
N ALA A 454 21.89 7.98 45.00
CA ALA A 454 21.92 6.79 44.16
C ALA A 454 20.61 6.63 43.37
N PHE A 455 20.72 6.18 42.12
CA PHE A 455 19.59 5.95 41.22
C PHE A 455 19.26 4.46 41.12
N ALA A 456 17.97 4.15 40.99
CA ALA A 456 17.48 2.81 40.70
C ALA A 456 16.41 2.85 39.60
N VAL A 457 16.47 1.93 38.65
CA VAL A 457 15.48 1.79 37.57
C VAL A 457 14.86 0.39 37.64
N SER A 458 13.54 0.32 37.50
CA SER A 458 12.76 -0.91 37.63
C SER A 458 11.52 -0.90 36.73
N GLY A 459 10.87 -2.06 36.60
CA GLY A 459 9.72 -2.24 35.71
C GLY A 459 10.15 -2.73 34.33
N HIS A 460 9.59 -2.14 33.28
CA HIS A 460 9.68 -2.62 31.92
C HIS A 460 10.31 -1.59 31.00
N VAL A 461 11.02 -2.07 29.99
CA VAL A 461 11.64 -1.27 28.92
C VAL A 461 11.38 -1.96 27.58
N PRO A 462 11.19 -1.21 26.48
CA PRO A 462 10.81 -1.79 25.19
C PRO A 462 11.95 -2.50 24.45
N SER A 463 13.20 -2.16 24.74
CA SER A 463 14.37 -2.82 24.14
C SER A 463 15.63 -2.59 24.96
N GLU A 464 16.66 -3.40 24.73
CA GLU A 464 17.98 -3.23 25.35
C GLU A 464 18.64 -1.90 24.95
N ALA A 465 18.40 -1.41 23.73
CA ALA A 465 18.88 -0.10 23.29
C ALA A 465 18.23 1.04 24.09
N VAL A 466 16.92 0.96 24.35
CA VAL A 466 16.22 1.96 25.17
C VAL A 466 16.66 1.87 26.63
N ARG A 467 16.81 0.66 27.16
CA ARG A 467 17.36 0.42 28.51
C ARG A 467 18.71 1.11 28.70
N LYS A 468 19.64 0.90 27.77
CA LYS A 468 20.96 1.56 27.77
C LYS A 468 20.84 3.08 27.69
N ALA A 469 19.94 3.61 26.86
CA ALA A 469 19.74 5.06 26.74
C ALA A 469 19.19 5.69 28.03
N VAL A 470 18.23 5.03 28.70
CA VAL A 470 17.69 5.49 29.99
C VAL A 470 18.76 5.46 31.07
N LEU A 471 19.55 4.39 31.16
CA LEU A 471 20.66 4.30 32.11
C LEU A 471 21.76 5.33 31.85
N ALA A 472 22.08 5.61 30.57
CA ALA A 472 23.07 6.61 30.20
C ALA A 472 22.61 8.06 30.50
N ALA A 473 21.30 8.31 30.55
CA ALA A 473 20.75 9.61 30.92
C ALA A 473 20.81 9.89 32.43
N LEU A 474 21.06 8.87 33.26
CA LEU A 474 21.20 9.01 34.70
C LEU A 474 22.67 9.29 35.10
N PRO A 475 22.93 10.26 36.01
CA PRO A 475 24.29 10.56 36.45
C PRO A 475 24.80 9.49 37.44
N GLY A 476 25.86 8.78 37.06
CA GLY A 476 26.51 7.75 37.89
C GLY A 476 25.97 6.34 37.64
N ALA A 477 26.43 5.36 38.42
CA ALA A 477 25.93 3.99 38.31
C ALA A 477 24.53 3.88 38.94
N ALA A 478 23.54 3.47 38.14
CA ALA A 478 22.20 3.16 38.61
C ALA A 478 22.04 1.65 38.85
N ALA A 479 21.35 1.28 39.93
CA ALA A 479 20.90 -0.10 40.10
C ALA A 479 19.77 -0.37 39.09
N ASP A 480 19.85 -1.48 38.36
CA ASP A 480 18.90 -1.77 37.29
C ASP A 480 18.28 -3.15 37.45
N SER A 481 16.96 -3.19 37.60
CA SER A 481 16.16 -4.39 37.65
C SER A 481 15.05 -4.39 36.59
N THR A 482 15.25 -3.66 35.48
CA THR A 482 14.28 -3.61 34.38
C THR A 482 14.25 -4.90 33.58
N THR A 483 13.08 -5.23 33.03
CA THR A 483 12.87 -6.36 32.11
C THR A 483 12.38 -5.87 30.76
N ILE A 484 12.81 -6.53 29.67
CA ILE A 484 12.36 -6.15 28.33
C ILE A 484 10.93 -6.66 28.08
N ALA A 485 10.02 -5.76 27.72
CA ALA A 485 8.62 -6.10 27.39
C ALA A 485 8.00 -5.09 26.43
N ASP A 486 6.96 -5.50 25.72
CA ASP A 486 6.10 -4.68 24.87
C ASP A 486 4.90 -4.13 25.67
N GLY A 487 4.18 -3.15 25.12
CA GLY A 487 3.06 -2.46 25.78
C GLY A 487 3.39 -1.05 26.28
N ASN A 488 4.56 -0.53 25.89
CA ASN A 488 4.97 0.84 26.19
C ASN A 488 4.16 1.88 25.42
N PRO A 489 4.05 3.12 25.93
CA PRO A 489 3.51 4.24 25.15
C PRO A 489 4.40 4.57 23.95
N ALA A 490 3.83 5.14 22.89
CA ALA A 490 4.50 5.38 21.61
C ALA A 490 5.77 6.24 21.73
N ASP A 491 5.79 7.16 22.70
CA ASP A 491 6.88 8.11 22.97
C ASP A 491 7.77 7.69 24.15
N PHE A 492 7.66 6.44 24.63
CA PHE A 492 8.29 5.97 25.88
C PHE A 492 9.75 6.36 26.04
N ARG A 493 10.59 6.18 25.00
CA ARG A 493 12.03 6.46 25.07
C ARG A 493 12.28 7.92 25.40
N ASP A 494 11.66 8.83 24.67
CA ASP A 494 11.90 10.27 24.82
C ASP A 494 11.27 10.79 26.12
N ALA A 495 10.06 10.32 26.44
CA ALA A 495 9.37 10.53 27.71
C ALA A 495 10.24 10.14 28.90
N ALA A 496 10.76 8.90 28.90
CA ALA A 496 11.60 8.37 29.97
C ALA A 496 12.90 9.18 30.11
N ILE A 497 13.62 9.45 29.01
CA ILE A 497 14.89 10.18 29.01
C ILE A 497 14.70 11.62 29.54
N LYS A 498 13.68 12.34 29.06
CA LYS A 498 13.37 13.69 29.53
C LYS A 498 13.03 13.70 31.02
N ALA A 499 12.23 12.75 31.47
CA ALA A 499 11.81 12.68 32.86
C ALA A 499 12.94 12.31 33.82
N VAL A 500 13.83 11.37 33.45
CA VAL A 500 15.01 11.06 34.28
C VAL A 500 16.01 12.22 34.32
N GLY A 501 16.06 13.05 33.26
CA GLY A 501 16.81 14.30 33.27
C GLY A 501 16.29 15.30 34.31
N VAL A 502 14.97 15.44 34.46
CA VAL A 502 14.36 16.27 35.52
C VAL A 502 14.58 15.65 36.90
N LEU A 503 14.45 14.32 37.02
CA LEU A 503 14.71 13.58 38.27
C LEU A 503 16.12 13.83 38.81
N ALA A 504 17.11 13.99 37.93
CA ALA A 504 18.49 14.27 38.32
C ALA A 504 18.65 15.58 39.10
N LEU A 505 17.77 16.58 38.85
CA LEU A 505 17.76 17.89 39.51
C LEU A 505 17.17 17.86 40.93
N LEU A 506 16.41 16.82 41.28
CA LEU A 506 15.77 16.68 42.59
C LEU A 506 16.74 16.13 43.64
N ASP A 507 16.49 16.36 44.93
CA ASP A 507 17.32 15.74 45.99
C ASP A 507 16.89 14.29 46.24
N THR A 508 15.57 14.04 46.26
CA THR A 508 14.97 12.70 46.15
C THR A 508 13.79 12.75 45.21
N GLY A 509 13.45 11.64 44.58
CA GLY A 509 12.25 11.59 43.75
C GLY A 509 12.02 10.27 43.05
N LYS A 510 10.88 10.19 42.38
CA LYS A 510 10.45 9.05 41.58
C LYS A 510 9.75 9.54 40.33
N VAL A 511 10.21 9.03 39.19
CA VAL A 511 9.46 9.01 37.93
C VAL A 511 8.79 7.65 37.83
N ALA A 512 7.51 7.61 37.50
CA ALA A 512 6.78 6.36 37.29
C ALA A 512 5.76 6.46 36.16
N TYR A 513 5.65 5.37 35.40
CA TYR A 513 4.57 5.08 34.47
C TYR A 513 3.80 3.85 34.97
N ASP A 514 2.49 3.99 35.17
CA ASP A 514 1.63 2.96 35.75
C ASP A 514 0.89 2.09 34.71
N GLY A 515 1.13 2.32 33.43
CA GLY A 515 0.42 1.68 32.31
C GLY A 515 -0.63 2.59 31.65
N ALA A 516 -0.92 3.75 32.23
CA ALA A 516 -1.84 4.74 31.66
C ALA A 516 -1.27 6.15 31.69
N SER A 517 -0.63 6.54 32.79
CA SER A 517 -0.18 7.91 33.03
C SER A 517 1.23 7.97 33.58
N TRP A 518 1.90 9.08 33.28
CA TRP A 518 3.22 9.38 33.82
C TRP A 518 3.11 10.30 35.05
N SER A 519 3.99 10.06 36.01
CA SER A 519 4.11 10.84 37.24
C SER A 519 5.57 11.14 37.57
N LEU A 520 5.83 12.34 38.06
CA LEU A 520 7.10 12.76 38.63
C LEU A 520 6.86 13.37 40.01
N THR A 521 7.45 12.74 41.03
CA THR A 521 7.33 13.15 42.43
C THR A 521 8.70 13.31 43.06
N GLY A 522 8.83 14.16 44.08
CA GLY A 522 10.09 14.25 44.81
C GLY A 522 10.19 15.43 45.78
N THR A 523 11.40 15.68 46.25
CA THR A 523 11.70 16.78 47.17
C THR A 523 12.96 17.54 46.74
N VAL A 524 13.00 18.82 47.08
CA VAL A 524 14.13 19.73 46.84
C VAL A 524 14.38 20.58 48.08
N ASP A 525 15.64 20.82 48.41
CA ASP A 525 16.09 21.52 49.62
C ASP A 525 16.00 23.06 49.55
N SER A 526 15.76 23.62 48.36
CA SER A 526 15.78 25.05 48.13
C SER A 526 14.77 25.52 47.06
N PRO A 527 14.21 26.73 47.20
CA PRO A 527 13.35 27.33 46.19
C PRO A 527 13.99 27.45 44.80
N THR A 528 15.31 27.67 44.74
CA THR A 528 16.05 27.77 43.48
C THR A 528 16.07 26.43 42.74
N LYS A 529 16.30 25.30 43.43
CA LYS A 529 16.20 23.96 42.82
C LYS A 529 14.76 23.62 42.44
N ALA A 530 13.77 24.02 43.24
CA ALA A 530 12.35 23.85 42.88
C ALA A 530 12.00 24.56 41.57
N PHE A 531 12.43 25.82 41.41
CA PHE A 531 12.22 26.57 40.19
C PHE A 531 12.97 25.95 39.00
N ALA A 532 14.21 25.49 39.20
CA ALA A 532 14.98 24.83 38.14
C ALA A 532 14.33 23.51 37.68
N ALA A 533 13.85 22.68 38.62
CA ALA A 533 13.14 21.44 38.31
C ALA A 533 11.80 21.71 37.59
N GLU A 534 11.03 22.70 38.05
CA GLU A 534 9.77 23.12 37.42
C GLU A 534 10.01 23.65 35.99
N SER A 535 11.03 24.49 35.82
CA SER A 535 11.41 25.05 34.51
C SER A 535 11.89 23.96 33.55
N ALA A 536 12.70 23.01 34.02
CA ALA A 536 13.15 21.87 33.22
C ALA A 536 11.96 20.96 32.83
N PHE A 537 11.04 20.70 33.76
CA PHE A 537 9.83 19.92 33.49
C PHE A 537 8.91 20.58 32.44
N ALA A 538 8.75 21.91 32.52
CA ALA A 538 7.99 22.68 31.55
C ALA A 538 8.68 22.74 30.17
N THR A 539 9.99 23.01 30.14
CA THR A 539 10.77 23.11 28.90
C THR A 539 10.85 21.77 28.17
N ALA A 540 10.88 20.65 28.90
CA ALA A 540 10.82 19.31 28.33
C ALA A 540 9.45 18.96 27.70
N GLY A 541 8.44 19.83 27.85
CA GLY A 541 7.09 19.62 27.31
C GLY A 541 6.24 18.61 28.10
N LEU A 542 6.74 18.09 29.22
CA LEU A 542 6.10 17.01 29.98
C LEU A 542 4.73 17.42 30.54
N ARG A 543 4.58 18.71 30.92
CA ARG A 543 3.29 19.22 31.41
C ARG A 543 2.22 19.28 30.33
N ALA A 544 2.59 19.66 29.11
CA ALA A 544 1.68 19.66 27.97
C ALA A 544 1.25 18.24 27.57
N ALA A 545 2.13 17.26 27.82
CA ALA A 545 1.85 15.83 27.64
C ALA A 545 0.98 15.20 28.76
N GLY A 546 0.41 16.02 29.67
CA GLY A 546 -0.53 15.55 30.70
C GLY A 546 0.11 14.84 31.90
N TRP A 547 1.41 14.99 32.12
CA TRP A 547 2.11 14.37 33.24
C TRP A 547 1.70 14.97 34.59
N SER A 548 1.58 14.11 35.60
CA SER A 548 1.42 14.58 36.98
C SER A 548 2.78 14.97 37.57
N TYR A 549 2.82 16.11 38.26
CA TYR A 549 4.04 16.66 38.84
C TYR A 549 3.79 17.09 40.29
N ALA A 550 4.58 16.54 41.23
CA ALA A 550 4.50 16.88 42.64
C ALA A 550 5.89 16.88 43.30
N VAL A 551 6.56 18.04 43.27
CA VAL A 551 7.84 18.25 43.96
C VAL A 551 7.61 19.13 45.19
N ALA A 552 7.95 18.63 46.38
CA ALA A 552 7.77 19.32 47.65
C ALA A 552 9.03 20.08 48.10
N LEU A 553 8.82 21.29 48.62
CA LEU A 553 9.81 22.05 49.39
C LEU A 553 9.74 21.64 50.87
N PRO A 554 10.84 21.66 51.64
CA PRO A 554 10.75 21.58 53.09
C PRO A 554 9.87 22.73 53.60
N ALA A 555 8.95 22.41 54.51
CA ALA A 555 7.97 23.36 55.02
C ALA A 555 8.66 24.62 55.56
N ALA A 556 8.25 25.79 55.05
CA ALA A 556 8.67 27.07 55.60
C ALA A 556 8.19 27.20 57.05
N SER A 557 9.12 27.48 57.97
CA SER A 557 8.79 27.89 59.34
C SER A 557 7.88 29.12 59.32
N THR A 558 6.77 29.05 60.05
CA THR A 558 5.71 30.07 60.14
C THR A 558 6.29 31.47 60.44
N PRO A 559 6.07 32.49 59.60
CA PRO A 559 6.55 33.84 59.90
C PRO A 559 5.67 34.48 60.99
N ALA A 560 6.31 35.15 61.94
CA ALA A 560 5.63 35.99 62.92
C ALA A 560 4.83 37.12 62.24
N ALA A 561 3.64 37.43 62.76
CA ALA A 561 2.81 38.52 62.26
C ALA A 561 3.57 39.87 62.29
N LEU A 562 3.49 40.63 61.19
CA LEU A 562 4.10 41.95 61.08
C LEU A 562 3.46 42.92 62.10
N PRO A 563 4.23 43.82 62.73
CA PRO A 563 3.67 44.85 63.59
C PRO A 563 2.76 45.79 62.78
N VAL A 564 1.58 46.10 63.32
CA VAL A 564 0.67 47.13 62.77
C VAL A 564 1.18 48.50 63.20
N ILE A 565 1.49 49.38 62.25
CA ILE A 565 2.09 50.69 62.45
C ILE A 565 1.03 51.79 62.26
N ASP A 566 0.82 52.61 63.28
CA ASP A 566 -0.08 53.76 63.27
C ASP A 566 0.54 54.91 64.10
N PRO A 567 0.78 56.12 63.53
CA PRO A 567 0.56 56.49 62.13
C PRO A 567 1.58 55.84 61.20
N TYR A 568 1.11 55.36 60.05
CA TYR A 568 1.98 54.83 59.00
C TYR A 568 2.86 55.93 58.41
N ALA A 569 4.17 55.69 58.36
CA ALA A 569 5.15 56.66 57.91
C ALA A 569 6.18 56.04 56.96
N TRP A 570 6.44 56.74 55.86
CA TRP A 570 7.46 56.38 54.88
C TRP A 570 8.11 57.65 54.32
N ARG A 571 9.42 57.62 54.05
CA ARG A 571 10.15 58.77 53.51
C ARG A 571 11.23 58.32 52.53
N ALA A 572 11.33 59.03 51.42
CA ALA A 572 12.45 58.98 50.50
C ALA A 572 13.11 60.36 50.37
N GLN A 573 14.44 60.40 50.28
CA GLN A 573 15.20 61.65 50.13
C GLN A 573 16.26 61.48 49.04
N LYS A 574 16.34 62.46 48.13
CA LYS A 574 17.37 62.55 47.09
C LYS A 574 18.35 63.66 47.46
N LEU A 575 19.61 63.29 47.65
CA LEU A 575 20.71 64.22 47.98
C LEU A 575 21.21 64.94 46.72
N ALA A 576 21.81 66.12 46.87
CA ALA A 576 22.41 66.89 45.77
C ALA A 576 23.43 66.11 44.92
N GLY A 577 24.04 65.06 45.49
CA GLY A 577 24.96 64.15 44.80
C GLY A 577 24.31 62.99 44.05
N GLY A 578 22.97 62.93 43.98
CA GLY A 578 22.20 61.91 43.27
C GLY A 578 21.83 60.65 44.07
N GLY A 579 22.40 60.46 45.26
CA GLY A 579 22.07 59.32 46.14
C GLY A 579 20.65 59.43 46.72
N VAL A 580 19.96 58.29 46.82
CA VAL A 580 18.58 58.19 47.35
C VAL A 580 18.57 57.37 48.63
N THR A 581 17.89 57.83 49.67
CA THR A 581 17.75 57.11 50.94
C THR A 581 16.29 56.87 51.29
N PHE A 582 15.95 55.64 51.70
CA PHE A 582 14.62 55.27 52.19
C PHE A 582 14.61 55.06 53.71
N SER A 583 13.50 55.42 54.35
CA SER A 583 13.25 55.18 55.78
C SER A 583 11.75 55.05 56.08
N GLY A 584 11.39 54.46 57.22
CA GLY A 584 10.00 54.21 57.61
C GLY A 584 9.57 52.76 57.33
N PHE A 585 8.31 52.55 56.96
CA PHE A 585 7.75 51.21 56.80
C PHE A 585 7.21 50.94 55.40
N VAL A 586 7.31 49.69 54.95
CA VAL A 586 6.70 49.19 53.71
C VAL A 586 5.92 47.89 54.00
N PRO A 587 4.77 47.66 53.35
CA PRO A 587 3.84 46.59 53.71
C PRO A 587 4.32 45.20 53.28
N THR A 588 5.20 45.11 52.28
CA THR A 588 5.64 43.83 51.72
C THR A 588 7.14 43.84 51.37
N PRO A 589 7.85 42.69 51.48
CA PRO A 589 9.22 42.55 51.00
C PRO A 589 9.37 42.83 49.50
N GLN A 590 8.34 42.54 48.71
CA GLN A 590 8.31 42.75 47.26
C GLN A 590 8.35 44.25 46.92
N LEU A 591 7.54 45.07 47.61
CA LEU A 591 7.56 46.51 47.40
C LEU A 591 8.89 47.12 47.83
N LYS A 592 9.46 46.66 48.96
CA LYS A 592 10.78 47.09 49.43
C LYS A 592 11.85 46.89 48.35
N SER A 593 11.86 45.69 47.77
CA SER A 593 12.80 45.33 46.70
C SER A 593 12.55 46.13 45.43
N TYR A 594 11.28 46.35 45.06
CA TYR A 594 10.88 47.15 43.91
C TYR A 594 11.38 48.59 44.02
N LEU A 595 11.11 49.28 45.14
CA LEU A 595 11.51 50.68 45.34
C LEU A 595 13.04 50.85 45.31
N ALA A 596 13.79 49.87 45.85
CA ALA A 596 15.25 49.87 45.80
C ALA A 596 15.80 49.75 44.37
N VAL A 597 15.22 48.88 43.54
CA VAL A 597 15.60 48.74 42.12
C VAL A 597 15.17 49.96 41.31
N HIS A 598 13.96 50.46 41.55
CA HIS A 598 13.35 51.58 40.83
C HIS A 598 14.11 52.90 41.04
N ALA A 599 14.72 53.10 42.21
CA ALA A 599 15.54 54.28 42.49
C ALA A 599 16.98 54.23 41.91
N GLY A 600 17.44 53.09 41.39
CA GLY A 600 18.71 52.95 40.68
C GLY A 600 19.95 52.69 41.55
N GLN A 601 21.14 52.95 41.01
CA GLN A 601 22.43 52.70 41.69
C GLN A 601 22.72 53.80 42.73
N GLY A 602 23.20 53.42 43.93
CA GLY A 602 23.52 54.36 45.02
C GLY A 602 22.39 54.59 46.04
N VAL A 603 21.42 53.67 46.11
CA VAL A 603 20.31 53.70 47.07
C VAL A 603 20.71 53.10 48.42
N THR A 604 20.38 53.78 49.52
CA THR A 604 20.47 53.22 50.87
C THR A 604 19.07 53.02 51.44
N ASP A 605 18.62 51.77 51.54
CA ASP A 605 17.28 51.43 52.04
C ASP A 605 17.30 51.08 53.53
N GLY A 606 16.85 52.02 54.36
CA GLY A 606 16.66 51.87 55.81
C GLY A 606 15.20 51.60 56.22
N SER A 607 14.31 51.23 55.30
CA SER A 607 12.90 50.93 55.63
C SER A 607 12.73 49.57 56.31
N ALA A 608 11.67 49.39 57.11
CA ALA A 608 11.32 48.14 57.78
C ALA A 608 9.98 47.57 57.26
N LEU A 609 9.70 46.29 57.51
CA LEU A 609 8.40 45.71 57.19
C LEU A 609 7.38 46.06 58.29
N GLY A 610 6.20 46.55 57.90
CA GLY A 610 5.12 46.88 58.84
C GLY A 610 3.76 46.92 58.15
N ALA A 611 2.74 46.37 58.81
CA ALA A 611 1.34 46.42 58.37
C ALA A 611 0.69 47.77 58.75
N GLY A 612 -0.45 48.12 58.17
CA GLY A 612 -1.15 49.40 58.43
C GLY A 612 -0.93 50.49 57.37
N ALA A 613 -0.41 50.12 56.19
CA ALA A 613 -0.30 51.06 55.06
C ALA A 613 -1.70 51.56 54.63
N PRO A 614 -1.87 52.87 54.35
CA PRO A 614 -3.15 53.40 53.89
C PRO A 614 -3.51 52.88 52.49
N ASP A 615 -4.80 52.91 52.16
CA ASP A 615 -5.27 52.56 50.82
C ASP A 615 -4.61 53.44 49.75
N GLY A 616 -4.15 52.82 48.66
CA GLY A 616 -3.41 53.48 47.58
C GLY A 616 -1.91 53.66 47.84
N PHE A 617 -1.38 53.30 49.02
CA PHE A 617 0.03 53.52 49.40
C PHE A 617 1.04 53.06 48.34
N ILE A 618 0.83 51.89 47.74
CA ILE A 618 1.79 51.32 46.77
C ILE A 618 1.88 52.21 45.53
N GLY A 619 0.75 52.62 44.96
CA GLY A 619 0.72 53.51 43.79
C GLY A 619 1.28 54.88 44.12
N ASP A 620 0.85 55.47 45.24
CA ASP A 620 1.31 56.77 45.68
C ASP A 620 2.83 56.79 45.98
N ALA A 621 3.38 55.73 46.56
CA ALA A 621 4.82 55.61 46.85
C ALA A 621 5.68 55.50 45.58
N ILE A 622 5.17 54.86 44.54
CA ILE A 622 5.83 54.78 43.23
C ILE A 622 5.79 56.16 42.55
N ALA A 623 4.60 56.79 42.50
CA ALA A 623 4.43 58.13 41.94
C ALA A 623 5.26 59.19 42.69
N ALA A 624 5.32 59.10 44.01
CA ALA A 624 6.19 59.90 44.89
C ALA A 624 7.67 59.78 44.51
N LEU A 625 8.12 58.55 44.27
CA LEU A 625 9.51 58.27 43.93
C LEU A 625 9.85 58.78 42.52
N ASP A 626 8.97 58.57 41.54
CA ASP A 626 9.15 59.12 40.18
C ASP A 626 9.27 60.65 40.20
N ALA A 627 8.39 61.33 40.95
CA ALA A 627 8.44 62.77 41.11
C ALA A 627 9.73 63.24 41.79
N LEU A 628 10.17 62.54 42.85
CA LEU A 628 11.43 62.85 43.54
C LEU A 628 12.67 62.63 42.66
N LEU A 629 12.67 61.58 41.82
CA LEU A 629 13.78 61.27 40.92
C LEU A 629 13.93 62.34 39.81
N ALA A 630 12.85 63.02 39.43
CA ALA A 630 12.86 64.13 38.49
C ALA A 630 13.36 65.46 39.07
N LEU A 631 13.44 65.62 40.41
CA LEU A 631 14.00 66.81 41.06
C LEU A 631 15.54 66.77 41.11
N ASP A 632 16.21 67.92 41.23
CA ASP A 632 17.67 67.95 41.43
C ASP A 632 18.05 67.47 42.83
N GLU A 633 17.32 67.94 43.84
CA GLU A 633 17.38 67.49 45.23
C GLU A 633 16.00 67.64 45.88
N GLY A 634 15.69 66.81 46.87
CA GLY A 634 14.40 66.90 47.55
C GLY A 634 14.11 65.76 48.50
N SER A 635 12.91 65.78 49.06
CA SER A 635 12.37 64.71 49.89
C SER A 635 10.89 64.53 49.65
N VAL A 636 10.44 63.29 49.70
CA VAL A 636 9.03 62.93 49.78
C VAL A 636 8.76 62.17 51.07
N SER A 637 7.68 62.49 51.75
CA SER A 637 7.27 61.76 52.96
C SER A 637 5.77 61.60 53.07
N LEU A 638 5.36 60.44 53.56
CA LEU A 638 4.03 60.14 54.03
C LEU A 638 4.03 60.16 55.56
N SER A 639 3.12 60.94 56.16
CA SER A 639 2.86 60.92 57.59
C SER A 639 1.38 61.22 57.85
N ALA A 640 0.75 60.44 58.74
CA ALA A 640 -0.65 60.61 59.13
C ALA A 640 -1.64 60.70 57.94
N GLY A 641 -1.36 59.97 56.84
CA GLY A 641 -2.21 59.92 55.65
C GLY A 641 -2.07 61.11 54.68
N SER A 642 -1.12 62.02 54.92
CA SER A 642 -0.78 63.13 54.03
C SER A 642 0.61 62.98 53.44
N TRP A 643 0.74 63.27 52.14
CA TRP A 643 1.99 63.24 51.40
C TRP A 643 2.60 64.66 51.33
N SER A 644 3.91 64.78 51.50
CA SER A 644 4.66 66.02 51.28
C SER A 644 5.79 65.77 50.30
N LEU A 645 5.87 66.57 49.23
CA LEU A 645 6.95 66.58 48.25
C LEU A 645 7.61 67.96 48.27
N ASP A 646 8.87 68.00 48.68
CA ASP A 646 9.65 69.22 48.79
C ASP A 646 10.94 69.07 47.99
N GLY A 647 11.34 70.08 47.21
CA GLY A 647 12.63 70.02 46.53
C GLY A 647 12.93 71.18 45.61
N LYS A 648 14.04 71.07 44.89
CA LYS A 648 14.53 72.09 43.97
C LYS A 648 14.68 71.55 42.56
N ILE A 649 14.45 72.41 41.59
CA ILE A 649 14.62 72.10 40.17
C ILE A 649 15.13 73.34 39.42
N ARG A 650 15.76 73.15 38.27
CA ARG A 650 16.40 74.25 37.53
C ARG A 650 15.42 75.24 36.95
N THR A 651 14.31 74.77 36.36
CA THR A 651 13.40 75.63 35.60
C THR A 651 11.95 75.50 36.04
N SER A 652 11.17 76.56 35.83
CA SER A 652 9.75 76.59 36.15
C SER A 652 8.96 75.69 35.20
N ALA A 653 9.44 75.46 33.98
CA ALA A 653 8.85 74.49 33.05
C ALA A 653 8.99 73.06 33.57
N ASP A 654 10.18 72.68 34.05
CA ASP A 654 10.41 71.35 34.62
C ASP A 654 9.59 71.12 35.90
N ARG A 655 9.45 72.16 36.73
CA ARG A 655 8.56 72.13 37.90
C ARG A 655 7.12 71.77 37.49
N HIS A 656 6.56 72.44 36.48
CA HIS A 656 5.21 72.15 36.00
C HIS A 656 5.10 70.74 35.41
N ALA A 657 6.12 70.25 34.73
CA ALA A 657 6.15 68.90 34.19
C ALA A 657 6.04 67.86 35.33
N VAL A 658 6.84 68.00 36.38
CA VAL A 658 6.83 67.13 37.57
C VAL A 658 5.46 67.19 38.28
N GLU A 659 4.92 68.38 38.51
CA GLU A 659 3.60 68.53 39.13
C GLU A 659 2.46 67.93 38.27
N SER A 660 2.55 68.04 36.95
CA SER A 660 1.55 67.46 36.04
C SER A 660 1.62 65.93 36.03
N GLN A 661 2.83 65.36 36.06
CA GLN A 661 3.04 63.92 36.11
C GLN A 661 2.50 63.35 37.42
N LEU A 662 2.78 64.02 38.55
CA LEU A 662 2.26 63.62 39.85
C LEU A 662 0.74 63.62 39.90
N ARG A 663 0.08 64.64 39.32
CA ARG A 663 -1.39 64.72 39.22
C ARG A 663 -2.03 63.63 38.35
N ARG A 664 -1.30 63.10 37.36
CA ARG A 664 -1.78 61.96 36.54
C ARG A 664 -1.60 60.62 37.25
N ALA A 665 -0.57 60.51 38.08
CA ALA A 665 -0.17 59.26 38.71
C ALA A 665 -0.80 59.02 40.09
N ALA A 666 -1.24 60.07 40.80
CA ALA A 666 -1.80 59.97 42.14
C ALA A 666 -2.90 61.01 42.41
N ASP A 667 -3.79 60.73 43.38
CA ASP A 667 -4.75 61.71 43.88
C ASP A 667 -4.02 62.76 44.74
N THR A 668 -3.77 63.93 44.16
CA THR A 668 -3.05 65.03 44.82
C THR A 668 -3.87 65.80 45.86
N SER A 669 -5.13 65.42 46.13
CA SER A 669 -5.99 66.09 47.12
C SER A 669 -5.39 66.13 48.54
N ARG A 670 -4.56 65.14 48.88
CA ARG A 670 -3.87 64.98 50.18
C ARG A 670 -2.37 65.29 50.13
N TRP A 671 -1.91 65.97 49.08
CA TRP A 671 -0.49 66.27 48.86
C TRP A 671 -0.17 67.74 49.14
N HIS A 672 0.92 67.96 49.87
CA HIS A 672 1.60 69.24 49.92
C HIS A 672 2.79 69.20 48.96
N VAL A 673 2.81 70.05 47.94
CA VAL A 673 3.89 70.09 46.94
C VAL A 673 4.55 71.46 46.98
N ALA A 674 5.84 71.48 47.33
CA ALA A 674 6.64 72.69 47.46
C ALA A 674 7.95 72.52 46.67
N ILE A 675 7.88 72.77 45.37
CA ILE A 675 9.04 72.67 44.46
C ILE A 675 9.54 74.07 44.10
N GLN A 676 10.78 74.38 44.43
CA GLN A 676 11.43 75.65 44.12
C GLN A 676 12.18 75.58 42.78
N ALA A 677 11.77 76.38 41.81
CA ALA A 677 12.48 76.53 40.54
C ALA A 677 13.50 77.68 40.62
N ALA A 678 14.72 77.48 40.11
CA ALA A 678 15.78 78.48 40.20
C ALA A 678 15.54 79.75 39.34
N ASP A 679 14.66 79.66 38.33
CA ASP A 679 14.24 80.75 37.45
C ASP A 679 12.94 81.44 37.91
N ALA A 680 12.38 81.05 39.07
CA ALA A 680 11.09 81.55 39.53
C ALA A 680 11.14 83.05 39.88
N ALA A 681 10.20 83.82 39.31
CA ALA A 681 10.00 85.23 39.61
C ALA A 681 9.54 85.46 41.07
N PRO A 682 9.80 86.65 41.67
CA PRO A 682 9.37 86.95 43.03
C PRO A 682 7.84 86.88 43.16
N VAL A 683 7.38 86.29 44.28
CA VAL A 683 5.94 86.20 44.60
C VAL A 683 5.43 87.59 45.00
N VAL A 684 4.38 88.07 44.34
CA VAL A 684 3.78 89.40 44.48
C VAL A 684 2.32 89.26 44.91
N ALA A 685 1.95 89.94 46.00
CA ALA A 685 0.57 89.99 46.50
C ALA A 685 0.19 91.44 46.87
N PRO A 686 -0.96 91.99 46.41
CA PRO A 686 -1.93 91.34 45.53
C PRO A 686 -1.44 91.26 44.08
N PHE A 687 -1.66 90.11 43.43
CA PHE A 687 -1.40 89.94 42.01
C PHE A 687 -2.55 90.56 41.22
N VAL A 688 -2.28 91.68 40.56
CA VAL A 688 -3.27 92.44 39.80
C VAL A 688 -2.85 92.57 38.35
N TRP A 689 -3.81 92.55 37.43
CA TRP A 689 -3.57 92.72 36.01
C TRP A 689 -4.73 93.47 35.35
N SER A 690 -4.47 94.28 34.33
CA SER A 690 -5.50 95.01 33.61
C SER A 690 -5.11 95.28 32.16
N ALA A 691 -6.11 95.34 31.30
CA ALA A 691 -6.02 95.81 29.93
C ALA A 691 -7.09 96.87 29.67
N THR A 692 -6.71 98.02 29.12
CA THR A 692 -7.65 99.11 28.77
C THR A 692 -7.57 99.45 27.29
N LYS A 693 -8.73 99.62 26.65
CA LYS A 693 -8.86 100.03 25.25
C LYS A 693 -9.47 101.42 25.16
N ALA A 694 -8.72 102.37 24.61
CA ALA A 694 -9.15 103.74 24.38
C ALA A 694 -9.94 103.90 23.07
N ALA A 695 -10.63 105.03 22.92
CA ALA A 695 -11.53 105.30 21.78
C ALA A 695 -10.79 105.42 20.43
N ASP A 696 -9.49 105.70 20.47
CA ASP A 696 -8.59 105.71 19.31
C ASP A 696 -8.10 104.30 18.92
N GLY A 697 -8.50 103.27 19.67
CA GLY A 697 -8.12 101.87 19.45
C GLY A 697 -6.84 101.43 20.17
N ALA A 698 -6.14 102.33 20.87
CA ALA A 698 -4.92 101.99 21.61
C ALA A 698 -5.23 101.11 22.83
N VAL A 699 -4.42 100.05 23.03
CA VAL A 699 -4.55 99.12 24.16
C VAL A 699 -3.36 99.29 25.11
N THR A 700 -3.63 99.46 26.42
CA THR A 700 -2.59 99.51 27.45
C THR A 700 -2.71 98.32 28.38
N LEU A 701 -1.62 97.56 28.53
CA LEU A 701 -1.52 96.45 29.49
C LEU A 701 -0.76 96.91 30.74
N ALA A 702 -1.22 96.57 31.93
CA ALA A 702 -0.57 96.94 33.19
C ALA A 702 -0.80 95.89 34.29
N GLY A 703 0.11 95.84 35.28
CA GLY A 703 0.06 94.88 36.37
C GLY A 703 1.15 93.81 36.28
N TYR A 704 0.89 92.61 36.80
CA TYR A 704 1.87 91.52 36.84
C TYR A 704 1.50 90.38 35.91
N VAL A 705 2.52 89.72 35.35
CA VAL A 705 2.39 88.51 34.51
C VAL A 705 3.42 87.46 34.99
N PRO A 706 3.08 86.16 35.00
CA PRO A 706 3.92 85.13 35.64
C PRO A 706 5.25 84.87 34.92
N THR A 707 5.28 85.10 33.61
CA THR A 707 6.45 84.86 32.76
C THR A 707 6.62 85.95 31.71
N GLU A 708 7.86 86.18 31.29
CA GLU A 708 8.17 87.07 30.16
C GLU A 708 7.56 86.56 28.85
N SER A 709 7.46 85.23 28.70
CA SER A 709 6.83 84.58 27.55
C SER A 709 5.35 84.94 27.43
N LEU A 710 4.60 84.90 28.54
CA LEU A 710 3.19 85.31 28.56
C LEU A 710 3.04 86.81 28.35
N ARG A 711 3.97 87.62 28.91
CA ARG A 711 4.02 89.07 28.68
C ARG A 711 4.06 89.39 27.18
N ALA A 712 5.00 88.77 26.48
CA ALA A 712 5.16 88.94 25.04
C ALA A 712 3.93 88.45 24.26
N ALA A 713 3.33 87.34 24.67
CA ALA A 713 2.12 86.80 24.02
C ALA A 713 0.91 87.73 24.16
N LEU A 714 0.66 88.29 25.35
CA LEU A 714 -0.45 89.22 25.58
C LEU A 714 -0.23 90.57 24.86
N ALA A 715 1.00 91.06 24.83
CA ALA A 715 1.35 92.26 24.05
C ALA A 715 1.12 92.05 22.54
N ALA A 716 1.45 90.87 22.01
CA ALA A 716 1.17 90.51 20.62
C ALA A 716 -0.34 90.37 20.34
N ALA A 717 -1.08 89.76 21.28
CA ALA A 717 -2.53 89.57 21.16
C ALA A 717 -3.31 90.90 21.15
N GLY A 718 -2.78 91.96 21.79
CA GLY A 718 -3.42 93.28 21.82
C GLY A 718 -3.40 94.07 20.50
N GLY A 719 -2.67 93.61 19.47
CA GLY A 719 -2.63 94.23 18.14
C GLY A 719 -1.54 95.30 17.94
N THR A 720 -1.65 96.11 16.88
CA THR A 720 -0.66 97.15 16.55
C THR A 720 -0.92 98.43 17.37
N GLY A 721 0.10 98.92 18.09
CA GLY A 721 -0.01 100.11 18.94
C GLY A 721 -0.26 99.85 20.44
N VAL A 722 -0.02 98.62 20.93
CA VAL A 722 -0.14 98.27 22.34
C VAL A 722 0.98 98.91 23.18
N VAL A 723 0.62 99.50 24.32
CA VAL A 723 1.57 99.98 25.33
C VAL A 723 1.60 98.99 26.49
N ASP A 724 2.63 98.17 26.57
CA ASP A 724 2.81 97.20 27.65
C ASP A 724 3.60 97.80 28.82
N ARG A 725 2.96 97.87 30.00
CA ARG A 725 3.54 98.31 31.28
C ARG A 725 3.50 97.19 32.33
N THR A 726 3.35 95.94 31.92
CA THR A 726 3.33 94.81 32.84
C THR A 726 4.75 94.43 33.30
N LEU A 727 4.84 93.95 34.55
CA LEU A 727 6.06 93.46 35.18
C LEU A 727 5.97 91.95 35.40
N VAL A 728 7.10 91.26 35.39
CA VAL A 728 7.13 89.82 35.69
C VAL A 728 7.11 89.60 37.21
N GLY A 729 6.17 88.78 37.70
CA GLY A 729 5.99 88.42 39.11
C GLY A 729 4.98 87.27 39.24
N SER A 730 5.06 86.46 40.30
CA SER A 730 4.18 85.28 40.50
C SER A 730 3.18 85.51 41.65
N GLY A 731 1.99 84.93 41.59
CA GLY A 731 0.88 85.19 42.51
C GLY A 731 -0.50 85.07 41.84
N GLU A 732 -0.51 84.57 40.61
CA GLU A 732 -1.64 84.42 39.72
C GLU A 732 -2.67 83.40 40.19
N PRO A 733 -3.96 83.57 39.85
CA PRO A 733 -4.98 82.54 40.05
C PRO A 733 -4.77 81.34 39.12
N ARG A 734 -5.40 80.20 39.45
CA ARG A 734 -5.46 79.05 38.53
C ARG A 734 -6.10 79.47 37.21
N GLY A 735 -5.46 79.10 36.09
CA GLY A 735 -5.97 79.40 34.73
C GLY A 735 -5.77 80.84 34.25
N PHE A 736 -4.94 81.64 34.94
CA PHE A 736 -4.72 83.06 34.60
C PHE A 736 -4.30 83.31 33.15
N ASP A 737 -3.46 82.46 32.57
CA ASP A 737 -2.98 82.57 31.19
C ASP A 737 -4.11 82.44 30.16
N ALA A 738 -4.98 81.44 30.34
CA ALA A 738 -6.16 81.25 29.50
C ALA A 738 -7.17 82.40 29.68
N ASP A 739 -7.45 82.79 30.93
CA ASP A 739 -8.43 83.84 31.26
C ASP A 739 -7.98 85.23 30.77
N ALA A 740 -6.70 85.58 30.94
CA ALA A 740 -6.15 86.86 30.48
C ALA A 740 -6.18 86.96 28.94
N GLY A 741 -5.86 85.87 28.24
CA GLY A 741 -5.92 85.81 26.78
C GLY A 741 -7.35 85.90 26.24
N ALA A 742 -8.27 85.10 26.79
CA ALA A 742 -9.67 85.08 26.37
C ALA A 742 -10.39 86.40 26.70
N GLY A 743 -10.13 86.97 27.88
CA GLY A 743 -10.65 88.27 28.27
C GLY A 743 -10.14 89.40 27.37
N LEU A 744 -8.84 89.40 27.03
CA LEU A 744 -8.27 90.42 26.13
C LEU A 744 -8.89 90.34 24.73
N ALA A 745 -9.11 89.13 24.21
CA ALA A 745 -9.82 88.92 22.95
C ALA A 745 -11.27 89.43 22.99
N ALA A 746 -11.96 89.32 24.14
CA ALA A 746 -13.28 89.89 24.34
C ALA A 746 -13.25 91.43 24.41
N LEU A 747 -12.27 92.02 25.10
CA LEU A 747 -12.09 93.47 25.21
C LEU A 747 -11.84 94.12 23.84
N LEU A 748 -11.07 93.46 22.96
CA LEU A 748 -10.78 93.96 21.62
C LEU A 748 -12.04 94.11 20.73
N LYS A 749 -13.12 93.39 21.03
CA LYS A 749 -14.41 93.51 20.34
C LYS A 749 -15.21 94.76 20.73
N LEU A 750 -14.89 95.39 21.87
CA LEU A 750 -15.56 96.62 22.33
C LEU A 750 -14.95 97.87 21.68
N GLU A 751 -15.71 98.96 21.58
CA GLU A 751 -15.22 100.23 21.06
C GLU A 751 -14.26 100.92 22.05
N THR A 752 -14.66 100.92 23.32
CA THR A 752 -13.83 101.30 24.46
C THR A 752 -14.13 100.36 25.63
N GLY A 753 -13.16 100.11 26.49
CA GLY A 753 -13.41 99.27 27.65
C GLY A 753 -12.20 99.02 28.54
N GLU A 754 -12.44 98.37 29.66
CA GLU A 754 -11.44 97.91 30.61
C GLU A 754 -11.73 96.46 31.01
N LEU A 755 -10.68 95.64 30.98
CA LEU A 755 -10.61 94.31 31.56
C LEU A 755 -9.65 94.36 32.75
N ARG A 756 -10.04 93.81 33.89
CA ARG A 756 -9.26 93.85 35.11
C ARG A 756 -9.37 92.57 35.92
N TYR A 757 -8.25 92.14 36.46
CA TYR A 757 -8.14 91.22 37.58
C TYR A 757 -7.61 91.97 38.81
N ASP A 758 -8.39 92.00 39.88
CA ASP A 758 -8.08 92.79 41.08
C ASP A 758 -7.36 92.01 42.19
N GLY A 759 -6.96 90.77 41.91
CA GLY A 759 -6.39 89.84 42.90
C GLY A 759 -7.40 88.82 43.43
N THR A 760 -8.69 88.98 43.13
CA THR A 760 -9.74 88.04 43.55
C THR A 760 -10.76 87.72 42.47
N ARG A 761 -11.11 88.68 41.61
CA ARG A 761 -12.16 88.53 40.58
C ARG A 761 -11.75 89.17 39.27
N TRP A 762 -12.33 88.67 38.18
CA TRP A 762 -12.25 89.25 36.85
C TRP A 762 -13.44 90.21 36.61
N SER A 763 -13.18 91.35 36.00
CA SER A 763 -14.22 92.29 35.55
C SER A 763 -13.93 92.82 34.15
N ILE A 764 -14.97 92.91 33.32
CA ILE A 764 -14.92 93.56 32.00
C ILE A 764 -16.03 94.61 31.89
N SER A 765 -15.69 95.77 31.34
CA SER A 765 -16.63 96.87 31.14
C SER A 765 -16.33 97.63 29.85
N GLY A 766 -17.33 98.25 29.23
CA GLY A 766 -17.12 99.02 28.01
C GLY A 766 -18.37 99.33 27.19
N GLN A 767 -18.15 99.99 26.06
CA GLN A 767 -19.18 100.39 25.08
C GLN A 767 -19.16 99.44 23.87
N PRO A 768 -20.21 98.63 23.64
CA PRO A 768 -20.36 97.83 22.43
C PRO A 768 -20.87 98.68 21.26
N LYS A 769 -20.46 98.40 20.01
CA LYS A 769 -20.94 99.16 18.84
C LYS A 769 -22.31 98.70 18.36
N SER A 770 -22.69 97.47 18.70
CA SER A 770 -23.97 96.88 18.35
C SER A 770 -24.47 95.91 19.44
N PRO A 771 -25.79 95.61 19.49
CA PRO A 771 -26.34 94.60 20.39
C PRO A 771 -25.69 93.22 20.21
N ALA A 772 -25.36 92.82 18.97
CA ALA A 772 -24.73 91.53 18.69
C ALA A 772 -23.31 91.40 19.27
N GLU A 773 -22.56 92.51 19.33
CA GLU A 773 -21.25 92.54 19.99
C GLU A 773 -21.39 92.48 21.52
N ALA A 774 -22.43 93.09 22.09
CA ALA A 774 -22.73 93.00 23.52
C ALA A 774 -23.07 91.55 23.93
N ASP A 775 -23.85 90.85 23.11
CA ASP A 775 -24.19 89.43 23.32
C ASP A 775 -22.96 88.53 23.18
N ALA A 776 -22.09 88.80 22.20
CA ALA A 776 -20.86 88.03 21.98
C ALA A 776 -19.86 88.16 23.13
N VAL A 777 -19.74 89.34 23.74
CA VAL A 777 -18.91 89.54 24.94
C VAL A 777 -19.52 88.86 26.16
N THR A 778 -20.85 88.92 26.31
CA THR A 778 -21.57 88.26 27.41
C THR A 778 -21.46 86.73 27.33
N ALA A 779 -21.59 86.15 26.13
CA ALA A 779 -21.40 84.72 25.89
C ALA A 779 -19.95 84.28 26.14
N ALA A 780 -18.96 85.08 25.76
CA ALA A 780 -17.56 84.80 26.03
C ALA A 780 -17.29 84.76 27.55
N VAL A 781 -17.81 85.72 28.33
CA VAL A 781 -17.66 85.75 29.80
C VAL A 781 -18.34 84.55 30.47
N ALA A 782 -19.47 84.09 29.96
CA ALA A 782 -20.15 82.90 30.49
C ALA A 782 -19.39 81.59 30.24
N ALA A 783 -18.56 81.51 29.20
CA ALA A 783 -17.76 80.33 28.87
C ALA A 783 -16.42 80.25 29.65
N MET A 784 -15.98 81.35 30.29
CA MET A 784 -14.69 81.46 30.98
C MET A 784 -14.73 81.03 32.47
N SER A 785 -15.74 80.26 32.91
CA SER A 785 -16.03 80.02 34.34
C SER A 785 -15.36 78.82 35.02
N ASP A 786 -14.48 78.07 34.36
CA ASP A 786 -13.91 76.82 34.91
C ASP A 786 -12.58 76.98 35.69
N GLY A 787 -12.05 78.20 35.84
CA GLY A 787 -10.76 78.49 36.50
C GLY A 787 -10.80 78.83 38.01
N GLY A 788 -11.98 79.02 38.60
CA GLY A 788 -12.14 79.25 40.05
C GLY A 788 -12.19 80.71 40.54
N ALA A 789 -12.06 81.72 39.66
CA ALA A 789 -12.31 83.14 40.00
C ALA A 789 -13.62 83.64 39.37
N SER A 790 -14.43 84.40 40.13
CA SER A 790 -15.73 84.90 39.65
C SER A 790 -15.58 86.04 38.62
N TRP A 791 -16.37 86.01 37.56
CA TRP A 791 -16.41 87.07 36.53
C TRP A 791 -17.56 88.08 36.76
N THR A 792 -17.37 89.30 36.28
CA THR A 792 -18.43 90.33 36.22
C THR A 792 -18.34 91.14 34.95
N ALA A 793 -19.47 91.38 34.29
CA ALA A 793 -19.55 92.21 33.09
C ALA A 793 -20.46 93.43 33.34
N ALA A 794 -20.00 94.62 32.94
CA ALA A 794 -20.76 95.88 32.99
C ALA A 794 -20.68 96.60 31.64
N LEU A 795 -21.56 96.24 30.72
CA LEU A 795 -21.65 96.85 29.37
C LEU A 795 -22.73 97.94 29.34
N ALA A 796 -22.47 99.04 28.64
CA ALA A 796 -23.43 100.14 28.47
C ALA A 796 -24.43 99.89 27.31
N ALA A 797 -25.55 100.63 27.30
CA ALA A 797 -26.60 100.49 26.29
C ALA A 797 -26.10 100.92 24.88
N PRO A 798 -26.38 100.15 23.80
CA PRO A 798 -25.96 100.48 22.44
C PRO A 798 -26.57 101.79 21.92
N LEU A 799 -25.85 102.55 21.08
CA LEU A 799 -26.38 103.75 20.39
C LEU A 799 -27.47 103.35 19.38
N GLU A 800 -28.70 103.83 19.58
CA GLU A 800 -29.89 103.57 18.75
C GLU A 800 -29.81 104.18 17.32
N ALA A 801 -30.24 103.41 16.31
CA ALA A 801 -30.62 103.89 14.99
C ALA A 801 -32.04 103.41 14.63
N ALA A 802 -32.84 104.32 14.05
CA ALA A 802 -34.30 104.30 13.88
C ALA A 802 -34.89 103.20 12.95
N PRO A 803 -36.22 102.91 12.99
CA PRO A 803 -36.83 101.65 12.57
C PRO A 803 -37.50 101.66 11.18
N VAL A 804 -37.69 100.48 10.56
CA VAL A 804 -38.74 100.21 9.53
C VAL A 804 -39.32 98.79 9.68
N ALA A 805 -40.67 98.76 9.67
CA ALA A 805 -41.71 97.71 9.58
C ALA A 805 -41.44 96.52 8.62
N GLN A 806 -42.11 95.34 8.65
CA GLN A 806 -43.31 94.80 9.34
C GLN A 806 -43.37 93.26 9.13
N GLU A 807 -44.00 92.53 10.08
CA GLU A 807 -44.90 91.35 9.92
C GLU A 807 -44.36 90.02 9.30
N THR A 808 -44.72 88.79 9.71
CA THR A 808 -45.57 88.19 10.77
C THR A 808 -45.39 86.66 10.79
N VAL A 809 -45.63 86.04 11.98
CA VAL A 809 -46.27 84.71 12.23
C VAL A 809 -45.41 83.46 11.92
N ALA A 810 -44.87 82.73 12.90
CA ALA A 810 -45.49 81.82 13.91
C ALA A 810 -46.13 80.56 13.24
N THR A 811 -46.03 79.31 13.70
CA THR A 811 -45.86 78.69 15.01
C THR A 811 -45.39 77.24 14.87
N ASP A 812 -44.61 76.80 15.85
CA ASP A 812 -44.37 75.42 16.37
C ASP A 812 -45.69 74.69 16.80
N PRO A 813 -45.71 73.52 17.50
CA PRO A 813 -44.80 72.37 17.58
C PRO A 813 -45.53 70.97 17.64
N ALA A 814 -44.73 69.89 17.75
CA ALA A 814 -44.99 68.62 18.48
C ALA A 814 -46.14 67.69 17.99
N THR A 815 -46.12 66.35 18.09
CA THR A 815 -45.71 65.48 19.20
C THR A 815 -45.79 63.99 18.74
N ASN A 816 -44.97 63.14 19.37
CA ASN A 816 -45.26 61.77 19.83
C ASN A 816 -45.67 60.61 18.88
N ALA A 817 -44.83 59.59 18.98
CA ALA A 817 -45.13 58.23 19.48
C ALA A 817 -45.65 57.15 18.50
N ALA A 818 -44.77 56.17 18.37
CA ALA A 818 -44.98 54.76 18.70
C ALA A 818 -45.76 53.84 17.74
N SER A 819 -45.08 52.70 17.51
CA SER A 819 -45.61 51.33 17.53
C SER A 819 -45.71 50.60 16.20
N ASP A 820 -45.08 49.42 16.29
CA ASP A 820 -45.46 48.12 15.77
C ASP A 820 -45.01 47.65 14.38
N GLN A 821 -44.37 46.48 14.50
CA GLN A 821 -43.96 45.54 13.49
C GLN A 821 -45.17 44.89 12.81
N ALA A 822 -45.04 44.53 11.53
CA ALA A 822 -45.36 43.19 11.04
C ALA A 822 -44.91 43.01 9.58
N VAL A 823 -43.90 42.15 9.40
CA VAL A 823 -43.93 40.91 8.61
C VAL A 823 -44.64 40.96 7.24
N THR A 824 -43.80 40.95 6.20
CA THR A 824 -43.79 40.12 4.97
C THR A 824 -45.08 39.90 4.17
N VAL A 825 -44.99 40.08 2.83
CA VAL A 825 -45.32 39.09 1.76
C VAL A 825 -45.26 39.80 0.39
N GLU A 826 -44.33 39.36 -0.47
CA GLU A 826 -44.28 39.49 -1.94
C GLU A 826 -45.44 38.67 -2.60
N PRO A 827 -45.73 38.65 -3.93
CA PRO A 827 -45.03 39.27 -5.08
C PRO A 827 -45.97 39.88 -6.16
N ALA A 828 -45.36 40.45 -7.22
CA ALA A 828 -45.73 40.35 -8.66
C ALA A 828 -45.56 41.67 -9.44
N THR A 829 -44.62 41.63 -10.39
CA THR A 829 -44.28 42.54 -11.51
C THR A 829 -45.46 42.82 -12.49
N PRO A 830 -45.47 43.87 -13.35
CA PRO A 830 -44.57 43.96 -14.54
C PRO A 830 -44.21 45.35 -15.17
N ALA A 831 -43.14 45.32 -15.99
CA ALA A 831 -42.84 46.00 -17.27
C ALA A 831 -42.72 47.55 -17.40
N ALA A 832 -41.50 48.04 -17.73
CA ALA A 832 -41.04 48.76 -18.96
C ALA A 832 -40.82 50.27 -18.66
N ASP A 833 -39.79 51.01 -19.10
CA ASP A 833 -39.12 51.14 -20.39
C ASP A 833 -37.79 51.96 -20.27
N ASP A 834 -37.02 52.06 -21.37
CA ASP A 834 -35.97 53.04 -21.75
C ASP A 834 -34.45 52.81 -21.46
N ALA A 835 -33.81 52.16 -22.46
CA ALA A 835 -32.77 52.67 -23.39
C ALA A 835 -31.50 53.46 -22.92
N GLN A 836 -30.36 52.74 -22.97
CA GLN A 836 -29.03 52.97 -23.61
C GLN A 836 -28.66 54.31 -24.33
N PRO A 837 -27.36 54.69 -24.55
CA PRO A 837 -26.31 53.80 -25.13
C PRO A 837 -24.81 54.02 -24.76
N VAL A 838 -24.01 53.06 -25.26
CA VAL A 838 -22.53 52.85 -25.25
C VAL A 838 -21.80 53.79 -26.24
N PRO A 839 -20.45 53.95 -26.16
CA PRO A 839 -19.54 53.37 -27.17
C PRO A 839 -18.14 53.00 -26.58
N ALA A 840 -17.14 52.40 -27.23
CA ALA A 840 -16.93 51.49 -28.36
C ALA A 840 -15.40 51.23 -28.43
N GLU A 841 -15.03 50.09 -29.01
CA GLU A 841 -13.68 49.60 -29.36
C GLU A 841 -12.99 50.40 -30.49
N PRO A 842 -11.68 50.18 -30.76
CA PRO A 842 -11.29 50.01 -32.17
C PRO A 842 -10.20 48.95 -32.47
N ALA A 843 -10.57 47.98 -33.31
CA ALA A 843 -10.01 47.49 -34.59
C ALA A 843 -8.49 47.41 -34.93
N GLN A 844 -8.15 46.24 -35.52
CA GLN A 844 -6.93 45.79 -36.24
C GLN A 844 -6.49 46.60 -37.48
N PRO A 845 -5.30 46.27 -38.01
CA PRO A 845 -5.16 46.04 -39.46
C PRO A 845 -4.48 44.70 -39.81
N ALA A 846 -4.73 44.20 -41.02
CA ALA A 846 -4.10 43.03 -41.63
C ALA A 846 -3.46 43.40 -42.99
N ALA A 847 -2.28 42.84 -43.28
CA ALA A 847 -1.81 42.27 -44.57
C ALA A 847 -0.27 42.32 -44.68
N ASP A 848 0.38 41.17 -44.86
CA ASP A 848 1.18 40.85 -46.05
C ASP A 848 1.72 39.40 -46.00
N ALA A 849 1.82 38.79 -47.18
CA ALA A 849 2.24 37.42 -47.41
C ALA A 849 3.70 37.34 -47.93
N GLU A 850 4.25 36.13 -47.81
CA GLU A 850 5.35 35.49 -48.57
C GLU A 850 6.68 35.13 -47.88
N THR A 851 7.03 33.86 -48.11
CA THR A 851 8.32 33.14 -48.11
C THR A 851 8.81 32.41 -46.85
N ALA A 852 8.99 31.11 -47.09
CA ALA A 852 9.33 30.02 -46.19
C ALA A 852 10.82 29.93 -45.85
N VAL A 853 11.17 29.37 -44.68
CA VAL A 853 12.17 28.29 -44.52
C VAL A 853 11.79 27.44 -43.29
N ALA A 854 11.83 26.11 -43.46
CA ALA A 854 11.46 25.09 -42.48
C ALA A 854 12.46 24.94 -41.32
N ALA A 855 11.93 24.65 -40.13
CA ALA A 855 12.61 23.89 -39.08
C ALA A 855 11.57 23.02 -38.34
N ILE A 856 11.91 21.75 -38.18
CA ILE A 856 11.02 20.66 -37.74
C ILE A 856 11.04 20.61 -36.20
N GLU A 857 9.87 20.79 -35.57
CA GLU A 857 9.60 20.37 -34.18
C GLU A 857 8.63 19.18 -34.19
N PRO A 858 8.79 18.18 -33.29
CA PRO A 858 7.96 16.99 -33.26
C PRO A 858 6.58 17.28 -32.67
N ALA A 859 5.55 16.72 -33.29
CA ALA A 859 4.15 16.92 -32.95
C ALA A 859 3.82 16.47 -31.52
N ALA A 860 3.28 17.39 -30.71
CA ALA A 860 2.50 17.07 -29.52
C ALA A 860 1.11 16.58 -29.99
N GLU A 861 0.79 15.32 -29.72
CA GLU A 861 -0.57 14.81 -29.88
C GLU A 861 -1.50 15.49 -28.87
N THR A 862 -2.49 16.23 -29.36
CA THR A 862 -3.60 16.73 -28.56
C THR A 862 -4.43 15.57 -28.00
N PRO A 863 -4.61 15.43 -26.67
CA PRO A 863 -5.48 14.40 -26.12
C PRO A 863 -6.94 14.72 -26.43
N THR A 864 -7.61 13.76 -27.05
CA THR A 864 -9.07 13.75 -27.28
C THR A 864 -9.81 13.84 -25.93
N PRO A 865 -10.91 14.61 -25.78
CA PRO A 865 -11.69 14.63 -24.54
C PRO A 865 -12.22 13.23 -24.19
N PRO A 866 -12.24 12.82 -22.90
CA PRO A 866 -12.77 11.51 -22.53
C PRO A 866 -14.26 11.44 -22.85
N ALA A 867 -14.66 10.39 -23.57
CA ALA A 867 -16.06 10.06 -23.81
C ALA A 867 -16.76 9.80 -22.48
N VAL A 868 -17.98 10.33 -22.31
CA VAL A 868 -18.85 9.99 -21.18
C VAL A 868 -19.19 8.50 -21.30
N ARG A 869 -18.61 7.68 -20.42
CA ARG A 869 -18.79 6.23 -20.38
C ARG A 869 -19.64 5.86 -19.17
N ASP A 870 -20.57 4.93 -19.36
CA ASP A 870 -21.46 4.43 -18.32
C ASP A 870 -20.82 3.17 -17.71
N TYR A 871 -20.03 3.37 -16.65
CA TYR A 871 -19.24 2.28 -16.05
C TYR A 871 -20.11 1.35 -15.21
N VAL A 872 -19.96 0.04 -15.42
CA VAL A 872 -20.62 -1.00 -14.60
C VAL A 872 -20.02 -1.03 -13.18
N PHE A 873 -18.75 -0.70 -13.08
CA PHE A 873 -18.00 -0.52 -11.84
C PHE A 873 -16.95 0.55 -12.09
N ASP A 874 -16.82 1.52 -11.20
CA ASP A 874 -15.79 2.54 -11.25
C ASP A 874 -15.19 2.84 -9.88
N ALA A 875 -13.94 3.31 -9.92
CA ALA A 875 -13.25 3.87 -8.80
C ALA A 875 -12.59 5.19 -9.22
N ARG A 876 -12.69 6.21 -8.38
CA ARG A 876 -12.12 7.53 -8.62
C ARG A 876 -11.30 7.99 -7.42
N LYS A 877 -10.16 8.60 -7.69
CA LYS A 877 -9.30 9.27 -6.71
C LYS A 877 -9.12 10.71 -7.17
N VAL A 878 -9.57 11.67 -6.36
CA VAL A 878 -9.27 13.08 -6.55
C VAL A 878 -7.93 13.40 -5.90
N LEU A 879 -7.24 14.44 -6.39
CA LEU A 879 -5.93 14.85 -5.87
C LEU A 879 -6.03 15.13 -4.37
N GLY A 880 -5.17 14.49 -3.56
CA GLY A 880 -5.17 14.59 -2.09
C GLY A 880 -6.37 13.94 -1.38
N GLY A 881 -7.31 13.33 -2.12
CA GLY A 881 -8.52 12.71 -1.58
C GLY A 881 -8.45 11.17 -1.51
N PRO A 882 -9.40 10.55 -0.78
CA PRO A 882 -9.53 9.10 -0.73
C PRO A 882 -10.07 8.53 -2.06
N VAL A 883 -9.87 7.23 -2.27
CA VAL A 883 -10.49 6.50 -3.39
C VAL A 883 -11.95 6.24 -3.08
N THR A 884 -12.85 6.59 -4.00
CA THR A 884 -14.29 6.34 -3.93
C THR A 884 -14.70 5.31 -4.97
N PHE A 885 -15.63 4.41 -4.64
CA PHE A 885 -16.14 3.37 -5.54
C PHE A 885 -17.64 3.53 -5.83
N ALA A 886 -18.05 3.18 -7.04
CA ALA A 886 -19.44 3.10 -7.48
C ALA A 886 -19.68 1.90 -8.41
N GLY A 887 -20.94 1.46 -8.52
CA GLY A 887 -21.38 0.44 -9.47
C GLY A 887 -21.67 -0.93 -8.85
N ALA A 888 -21.39 -2.01 -9.58
CA ALA A 888 -21.74 -3.39 -9.22
C ALA A 888 -20.51 -4.23 -8.83
N VAL A 889 -20.66 -5.09 -7.82
CA VAL A 889 -19.66 -6.06 -7.34
C VAL A 889 -20.27 -7.46 -7.20
N PRO A 890 -19.48 -8.54 -7.31
CA PRO A 890 -20.04 -9.89 -7.42
C PRO A 890 -20.57 -10.45 -6.10
N ALA A 891 -20.11 -9.93 -4.95
CA ALA A 891 -20.54 -10.42 -3.64
C ALA A 891 -20.22 -9.44 -2.50
N GLU A 892 -20.94 -9.59 -1.39
CA GLU A 892 -20.76 -8.82 -0.15
C GLU A 892 -19.31 -8.85 0.41
N PRO A 893 -18.57 -9.97 0.39
CA PRO A 893 -17.17 -10.00 0.81
C PRO A 893 -16.26 -9.09 -0.01
N MET A 894 -16.50 -8.98 -1.34
CA MET A 894 -15.73 -8.09 -2.21
C MET A 894 -16.00 -6.62 -1.87
N ARG A 895 -17.26 -6.26 -1.61
CA ARG A 895 -17.63 -4.92 -1.14
C ARG A 895 -16.86 -4.51 0.13
N ARG A 896 -16.73 -5.45 1.09
CA ARG A 896 -15.96 -5.23 2.32
C ARG A 896 -14.46 -5.17 2.10
N TYR A 897 -13.95 -5.99 1.20
CA TYR A 897 -12.53 -6.06 0.89
C TYR A 897 -12.02 -4.79 0.18
N LEU A 898 -12.77 -4.23 -0.76
CA LEU A 898 -12.42 -2.95 -1.42
C LEU A 898 -12.38 -1.78 -0.41
N ALA A 899 -13.27 -1.76 0.58
CA ALA A 899 -13.25 -0.78 1.67
C ALA A 899 -11.97 -0.87 2.53
N VAL A 900 -11.47 -2.09 2.77
CA VAL A 900 -10.24 -2.33 3.53
C VAL A 900 -8.99 -1.87 2.77
N ILE A 901 -8.94 -2.07 1.45
CA ILE A 901 -7.76 -1.71 0.63
C ILE A 901 -7.56 -0.19 0.53
N THR A 902 -8.65 0.58 0.51
CA THR A 902 -8.62 2.04 0.31
C THR A 902 -8.74 2.85 1.59
N GLY A 903 -9.00 2.21 2.73
CA GLY A 903 -9.04 2.87 4.05
C GLY A 903 -10.27 3.74 4.28
N THR A 904 -11.37 3.49 3.56
CA THR A 904 -12.64 4.24 3.65
C THR A 904 -13.78 3.32 4.13
N GLU A 905 -14.77 3.87 4.84
CA GLU A 905 -16.02 3.16 5.18
C GLU A 905 -16.74 2.63 3.93
N PRO A 906 -17.56 1.56 4.04
CA PRO A 906 -18.19 0.95 2.86
C PRO A 906 -19.10 1.96 2.15
N ALA A 907 -18.69 2.35 0.94
CA ALA A 907 -19.43 3.32 0.13
C ALA A 907 -20.85 2.82 -0.18
N GLU A 908 -21.86 3.64 0.11
CA GLU A 908 -23.27 3.41 -0.24
C GLU A 908 -23.49 3.27 -1.77
N GLY A 909 -22.47 3.53 -2.60
CA GLY A 909 -22.51 3.46 -4.07
C GLY A 909 -22.26 2.08 -4.69
N LEU A 910 -21.99 1.03 -3.90
CA LEU A 910 -21.75 -0.33 -4.41
C LEU A 910 -22.95 -1.28 -4.21
N SER A 911 -23.41 -1.86 -5.32
CA SER A 911 -24.50 -2.85 -5.40
C SER A 911 -23.98 -4.26 -5.70
N ILE A 912 -24.71 -5.30 -5.29
CA ILE A 912 -24.34 -6.70 -5.59
C ILE A 912 -24.99 -7.12 -6.92
N SER A 913 -24.20 -7.66 -7.85
CA SER A 913 -24.68 -8.24 -9.11
C SER A 913 -23.88 -9.48 -9.53
N ASP A 914 -24.59 -10.54 -9.93
CA ASP A 914 -24.00 -11.81 -10.39
C ASP A 914 -23.64 -11.78 -11.89
N SER A 915 -23.89 -10.68 -12.60
CA SER A 915 -23.76 -10.56 -14.06
C SER A 915 -22.42 -9.96 -14.52
N LEU A 916 -21.37 -10.04 -13.71
CA LEU A 916 -20.05 -9.46 -14.00
C LEU A 916 -19.15 -10.44 -14.79
N PRO A 917 -18.26 -9.94 -15.66
CA PRO A 917 -17.41 -10.78 -16.51
C PRO A 917 -16.39 -11.61 -15.73
N GLU A 918 -15.95 -12.73 -16.32
CA GLU A 918 -14.92 -13.61 -15.74
C GLU A 918 -13.58 -12.87 -15.62
N GLY A 919 -12.94 -12.94 -14.44
CA GLY A 919 -11.72 -12.19 -14.14
C GLY A 919 -11.96 -10.79 -13.54
N PHE A 920 -13.22 -10.41 -13.26
CA PHE A 920 -13.56 -9.12 -12.64
C PHE A 920 -12.76 -8.83 -11.36
N ILE A 921 -12.72 -9.80 -10.44
CA ILE A 921 -12.10 -9.67 -9.11
C ILE A 921 -10.62 -9.26 -9.19
N PRO A 922 -9.72 -10.04 -9.85
CA PRO A 922 -8.31 -9.70 -9.91
C PRO A 922 -8.04 -8.40 -10.69
N SER A 923 -8.87 -8.05 -11.68
CA SER A 923 -8.73 -6.79 -12.42
C SER A 923 -9.18 -5.57 -11.61
N ALA A 924 -10.28 -5.67 -10.86
CA ALA A 924 -10.73 -4.63 -9.93
C ALA A 924 -9.68 -4.38 -8.82
N GLU A 925 -9.02 -5.43 -8.35
CA GLU A 925 -7.91 -5.31 -7.41
C GLU A 925 -6.68 -4.62 -8.01
N ALA A 926 -6.24 -5.06 -9.19
CA ALA A 926 -5.10 -4.47 -9.88
C ALA A 926 -5.33 -2.98 -10.18
N GLY A 927 -6.53 -2.62 -10.66
CA GLY A 927 -6.95 -1.22 -10.84
C GLY A 927 -6.90 -0.43 -9.53
N SER A 928 -7.36 -1.01 -8.43
CA SER A 928 -7.38 -0.36 -7.11
C SER A 928 -5.96 -0.13 -6.56
N ARG A 929 -5.04 -1.10 -6.72
CA ARG A 929 -3.63 -0.95 -6.35
C ARG A 929 -2.92 0.08 -7.22
N ALA A 930 -3.15 0.05 -8.54
CA ALA A 930 -2.60 1.03 -9.47
C ALA A 930 -3.08 2.45 -9.16
N LEU A 931 -4.38 2.64 -8.88
CA LEU A 931 -4.96 3.96 -8.57
C LEU A 931 -4.42 4.54 -7.26
N LYS A 932 -4.07 3.70 -6.28
CA LYS A 932 -3.44 4.14 -5.02
C LYS A 932 -2.07 4.79 -5.24
N LEU A 933 -1.32 4.34 -6.25
CA LEU A 933 0.01 4.84 -6.60
C LEU A 933 -0.03 6.18 -7.35
N LEU A 934 -1.17 6.55 -7.93
CA LEU A 934 -1.36 7.82 -8.63
C LEU A 934 -1.80 8.93 -7.68
N ALA A 935 -1.54 10.18 -8.07
CA ALA A 935 -1.97 11.36 -7.32
C ALA A 935 -3.48 11.59 -7.47
N ASP A 936 -3.98 11.47 -8.70
CA ASP A 936 -5.39 11.44 -9.06
C ASP A 936 -5.62 10.51 -10.25
N GLY A 937 -6.86 10.08 -10.42
CA GLY A 937 -7.25 9.25 -11.55
C GLY A 937 -8.59 8.56 -11.35
N GLU A 938 -8.94 7.75 -12.32
CA GLU A 938 -10.11 6.89 -12.27
C GLU A 938 -9.86 5.63 -13.07
N PHE A 939 -10.55 4.57 -12.69
CA PHE A 939 -10.69 3.41 -13.55
C PHE A 939 -12.09 2.84 -13.47
N GLY A 940 -12.52 2.21 -14.55
CA GLY A 940 -13.84 1.61 -14.59
C GLY A 940 -13.96 0.54 -15.65
N LEU A 941 -14.95 -0.32 -15.48
CA LEU A 941 -15.32 -1.36 -16.42
C LEU A 941 -16.42 -0.84 -17.36
N ASP A 942 -16.05 -0.65 -18.62
CA ASP A 942 -16.94 -0.21 -19.71
C ASP A 942 -17.26 -1.42 -20.59
N GLY A 943 -18.43 -2.02 -20.37
CA GLY A 943 -18.80 -3.32 -20.93
C GLY A 943 -17.82 -4.42 -20.52
N ASP A 944 -16.89 -4.74 -21.42
CA ASP A 944 -15.92 -5.83 -21.32
C ASP A 944 -14.46 -5.32 -21.34
N THR A 945 -14.26 -4.00 -21.25
CA THR A 945 -12.95 -3.33 -21.32
C THR A 945 -12.71 -2.51 -20.07
N TRP A 946 -11.54 -2.65 -19.47
CA TRP A 946 -11.11 -1.82 -18.35
C TRP A 946 -10.48 -0.54 -18.87
N VAL A 947 -10.96 0.60 -18.39
CA VAL A 947 -10.38 1.91 -18.70
C VAL A 947 -9.70 2.42 -17.45
N PHE A 948 -8.44 2.82 -17.55
CA PHE A 948 -7.67 3.38 -16.45
C PHE A 948 -7.02 4.68 -16.90
N SER A 949 -7.25 5.77 -16.17
CA SER A 949 -6.63 7.04 -16.45
C SER A 949 -6.22 7.75 -15.18
N GLY A 950 -5.19 8.58 -15.26
CA GLY A 950 -4.78 9.38 -14.10
C GLY A 950 -3.42 10.05 -14.28
N ARG A 951 -2.98 10.68 -13.20
CA ARG A 951 -1.74 11.46 -13.18
C ARG A 951 -0.87 11.03 -12.00
N ALA A 952 0.40 10.75 -12.27
CA ALA A 952 1.41 10.42 -11.26
C ALA A 952 2.26 11.64 -10.92
N GLU A 953 2.79 11.73 -9.71
CA GLU A 953 3.74 12.80 -9.33
C GLU A 953 5.14 12.51 -9.87
N THR A 954 5.48 11.24 -10.04
CA THR A 954 6.81 10.80 -10.49
C THR A 954 6.72 9.73 -11.58
N GLU A 955 7.76 9.63 -12.42
CA GLU A 955 7.85 8.57 -13.41
C GLU A 955 7.90 7.18 -12.76
N ALA A 956 8.50 7.06 -11.58
CA ALA A 956 8.52 5.80 -10.82
C ALA A 956 7.10 5.34 -10.42
N GLN A 957 6.26 6.25 -9.92
CA GLN A 957 4.85 5.96 -9.62
C GLN A 957 4.06 5.59 -10.87
N LYS A 958 4.27 6.30 -11.99
CA LYS A 958 3.64 5.98 -13.28
C LYS A 958 4.02 4.56 -13.73
N GLN A 959 5.30 4.20 -13.70
CA GLN A 959 5.76 2.87 -14.09
C GLN A 959 5.23 1.78 -13.15
N ALA A 960 5.19 2.04 -11.84
CA ALA A 960 4.64 1.10 -10.87
C ALA A 960 3.13 0.87 -11.07
N ALA A 961 2.36 1.93 -11.35
CA ALA A 961 0.93 1.81 -11.65
C ALA A 961 0.69 1.01 -12.94
N LEU A 962 1.47 1.24 -13.99
CA LEU A 962 1.37 0.47 -15.24
C LEU A 962 1.76 -1.01 -15.05
N ALA A 963 2.73 -1.30 -14.17
CA ALA A 963 3.13 -2.67 -13.86
C ALA A 963 2.04 -3.46 -13.12
N GLU A 964 1.32 -2.83 -12.18
CA GLU A 964 0.16 -3.44 -11.51
C GLU A 964 -0.92 -3.85 -12.52
N LEU A 965 -1.21 -2.99 -13.50
CA LEU A 965 -2.20 -3.27 -14.54
C LEU A 965 -1.73 -4.35 -15.52
N ALA A 966 -0.43 -4.35 -15.88
CA ALA A 966 0.15 -5.36 -16.76
C ALA A 966 0.19 -6.76 -16.13
N ALA A 967 0.23 -6.85 -14.79
CA ALA A 967 0.17 -8.10 -14.05
C ALA A 967 -1.26 -8.65 -13.88
N ALA A 968 -2.29 -7.88 -14.23
CA ALA A 968 -3.68 -8.31 -14.14
C ALA A 968 -4.01 -9.40 -15.17
N PRO A 969 -4.86 -10.38 -14.83
CA PRO A 969 -5.46 -11.27 -15.84
C PRO A 969 -6.19 -10.45 -16.89
N GLN A 970 -6.09 -10.85 -18.17
CA GLN A 970 -6.67 -10.12 -19.30
C GLN A 970 -6.09 -8.69 -19.46
N ALA A 971 -4.77 -8.52 -19.27
CA ALA A 971 -4.05 -7.25 -19.45
C ALA A 971 -4.31 -6.59 -20.83
N ASP A 972 -4.62 -7.38 -21.86
CA ASP A 972 -5.01 -6.93 -23.20
C ASP A 972 -6.33 -6.16 -23.26
N ARG A 973 -7.16 -6.26 -22.21
CA ARG A 973 -8.45 -5.55 -22.08
C ARG A 973 -8.34 -4.23 -21.33
N TRP A 974 -7.13 -3.78 -20.97
CA TRP A 974 -6.90 -2.48 -20.33
C TRP A 974 -6.56 -1.38 -21.34
N GLN A 975 -7.36 -0.31 -21.35
CA GLN A 975 -7.04 0.96 -21.98
C GLN A 975 -6.47 1.89 -20.92
N THR A 976 -5.17 2.19 -20.99
CA THR A 976 -4.47 2.98 -19.98
C THR A 976 -4.05 4.35 -20.52
N SER A 977 -4.24 5.40 -19.71
CA SER A 977 -3.75 6.75 -20.00
C SER A 977 -3.23 7.39 -18.71
N VAL A 978 -1.94 7.19 -18.43
CA VAL A 978 -1.28 7.74 -17.25
C VAL A 978 -0.27 8.81 -17.66
N THR A 979 -0.46 10.03 -17.18
CA THR A 979 0.43 11.17 -17.44
C THR A 979 1.14 11.61 -16.16
N LEU A 980 2.10 12.54 -16.26
CA LEU A 980 2.73 13.15 -15.08
C LEU A 980 2.00 14.44 -14.73
N LEU A 981 1.86 14.70 -13.43
CA LEU A 981 1.43 16.01 -12.94
C LEU A 981 2.48 17.08 -13.29
N PRO A 982 2.05 18.30 -13.65
CA PRO A 982 2.96 19.43 -13.77
C PRO A 982 3.73 19.64 -12.46
N PRO A 983 5.05 19.89 -12.49
CA PRO A 983 5.86 20.05 -11.28
C PRO A 983 5.34 21.13 -10.33
N LEU A 984 4.83 22.25 -10.85
CA LEU A 984 4.22 23.29 -10.02
C LEU A 984 3.01 22.78 -9.22
N LEU A 985 2.18 21.91 -9.82
CA LEU A 985 0.97 21.43 -9.15
C LEU A 985 1.32 20.50 -7.98
N VAL A 986 2.35 19.65 -8.15
CA VAL A 986 2.91 18.82 -7.06
C VAL A 986 3.49 19.70 -5.96
N CYS A 987 4.25 20.73 -6.36
CA CYS A 987 4.86 21.69 -5.43
C CYS A 987 3.79 22.44 -4.61
N LYS A 988 2.74 22.94 -5.26
CA LYS A 988 1.61 23.65 -4.61
C LYS A 988 0.89 22.77 -3.57
N ASP A 989 0.62 21.52 -3.90
CA ASP A 989 -0.06 20.59 -3.00
C ASP A 989 0.77 20.33 -1.73
N LYS A 990 2.07 20.02 -1.91
CA LYS A 990 2.99 19.78 -0.79
C LYS A 990 3.19 20.99 0.10
N VAL A 991 3.40 22.17 -0.50
CA VAL A 991 3.55 23.43 0.24
C VAL A 991 2.25 23.80 0.96
N GLY A 992 1.08 23.56 0.35
CA GLY A 992 -0.22 23.76 0.99
C GLY A 992 -0.43 22.83 2.19
N ALA A 993 -0.10 21.54 2.05
CA ALA A 993 -0.15 20.56 3.14
C ALA A 993 0.83 20.91 4.27
N PHE A 994 2.03 21.41 3.94
CA PHE A 994 2.99 21.93 4.90
C PHE A 994 2.42 23.12 5.69
N ALA A 995 1.87 24.12 4.98
CA ALA A 995 1.33 25.34 5.57
C ALA A 995 0.16 25.04 6.53
N ALA A 996 -0.69 24.07 6.19
CA ALA A 996 -1.83 23.67 7.02
C ALA A 996 -1.44 23.16 8.42
N ARG A 997 -0.21 22.67 8.61
CA ARG A 997 0.29 22.19 9.91
C ARG A 997 0.81 23.30 10.82
N ASN A 998 0.99 24.52 10.29
CA ASN A 998 1.57 25.67 11.00
C ASN A 998 2.86 25.33 11.76
N ALA A 999 3.79 24.64 11.08
CA ALA A 999 4.98 24.04 11.70
C ALA A 999 6.14 25.04 11.97
N ILE A 1000 6.06 26.26 11.43
CA ILE A 1000 7.06 27.31 11.63
C ILE A 1000 6.70 28.12 12.88
N LEU A 1001 7.51 27.98 13.92
CA LEU A 1001 7.35 28.64 15.22
C LEU A 1001 8.40 29.72 15.42
N PHE A 1002 8.04 30.75 16.16
CA PHE A 1002 8.91 31.89 16.49
C PHE A 1002 9.01 32.07 18.00
N GLN A 1003 10.15 32.63 18.47
CA GLN A 1003 10.27 33.05 19.86
C GLN A 1003 9.25 34.14 20.20
N SER A 1004 8.77 34.18 21.45
CA SER A 1004 7.74 35.13 21.89
C SER A 1004 8.14 36.58 21.61
N GLY A 1005 7.26 37.34 20.96
CA GLY A 1005 7.51 38.74 20.57
C GLY A 1005 8.65 38.95 19.56
N SER A 1006 9.09 37.90 18.87
CA SER A 1006 10.24 37.94 17.96
C SER A 1006 9.93 37.36 16.58
N ALA A 1007 10.76 37.72 15.60
CA ALA A 1007 10.87 37.09 14.29
C ALA A 1007 11.96 36.00 14.24
N ARG A 1008 12.62 35.71 15.36
CA ARG A 1008 13.62 34.64 15.44
C ARG A 1008 12.93 33.27 15.38
N ILE A 1009 13.23 32.51 14.33
CA ILE A 1009 12.71 31.16 14.15
C ILE A 1009 13.23 30.25 15.27
N ALA A 1010 12.32 29.46 15.85
CA ALA A 1010 12.65 28.51 16.90
C ALA A 1010 13.52 27.36 16.35
N ALA A 1011 14.46 26.86 17.14
CA ALA A 1011 15.37 25.81 16.69
C ALA A 1011 14.64 24.52 16.29
N GLU A 1012 13.48 24.25 16.92
CA GLU A 1012 12.64 23.10 16.60
C GLU A 1012 11.96 23.20 15.21
N SER A 1013 11.88 24.40 14.63
CA SER A 1013 11.28 24.61 13.30
C SER A 1013 12.28 24.45 12.15
N LEU A 1014 13.58 24.29 12.42
CA LEU A 1014 14.58 24.13 11.36
C LEU A 1014 14.33 22.90 10.46
N PRO A 1015 13.96 21.70 10.98
CA PRO A 1015 13.60 20.56 10.12
C PRO A 1015 12.37 20.83 9.23
N ALA A 1016 11.42 21.63 9.71
CA ALA A 1016 10.25 22.02 8.91
C ALA A 1016 10.66 22.94 7.75
N ILE A 1017 11.66 23.81 7.95
CA ILE A 1017 12.21 24.62 6.86
C ILE A 1017 13.01 23.77 5.88
N ASP A 1018 13.74 22.75 6.36
CA ASP A 1018 14.42 21.78 5.48
C ASP A 1018 13.42 21.04 4.58
N GLU A 1019 12.28 20.61 5.12
CA GLU A 1019 11.17 20.01 4.38
C GLU A 1019 10.60 20.96 3.34
N LEU A 1020 10.26 22.19 3.73
CA LEU A 1020 9.73 23.21 2.82
C LEU A 1020 10.70 23.53 1.68
N ALA A 1021 12.00 23.64 1.96
CA ALA A 1021 13.01 23.87 0.93
C ALA A 1021 13.08 22.70 -0.07
N ALA A 1022 12.93 21.46 0.39
CA ALA A 1022 12.88 20.28 -0.48
C ALA A 1022 11.63 20.26 -1.36
N ASP A 1023 10.47 20.68 -0.82
CA ASP A 1023 9.24 20.78 -1.59
C ASP A 1023 9.31 21.90 -2.65
N LEU A 1024 9.86 23.07 -2.31
CA LEU A 1024 10.06 24.18 -3.26
C LEU A 1024 11.07 23.86 -4.37
N ALA A 1025 11.99 22.93 -4.12
CA ALA A 1025 12.92 22.44 -5.14
C ALA A 1025 12.22 21.65 -6.26
N LEU A 1026 10.98 21.18 -6.05
CA LEU A 1026 10.19 20.49 -7.08
C LEU A 1026 9.68 21.44 -8.17
N CYS A 1027 9.58 22.74 -7.88
CA CYS A 1027 9.13 23.74 -8.83
C CYS A 1027 10.14 24.89 -8.92
N PRO A 1028 11.34 24.70 -9.50
CA PRO A 1028 12.42 25.68 -9.49
C PRO A 1028 12.06 27.05 -10.11
N GLU A 1029 11.10 27.07 -11.02
CA GLU A 1029 10.68 28.27 -11.79
C GLU A 1029 9.53 29.06 -11.14
N ALA A 1030 8.87 28.53 -10.09
CA ALA A 1030 7.68 29.16 -9.55
C ALA A 1030 8.01 30.39 -8.70
N THR A 1031 7.24 31.48 -8.78
CA THR A 1031 7.39 32.54 -7.78
C THR A 1031 6.72 32.12 -6.47
N VAL A 1032 7.37 32.38 -5.33
CA VAL A 1032 6.91 32.01 -3.98
C VAL A 1032 6.78 33.26 -3.14
N GLU A 1033 5.55 33.61 -2.79
CA GLU A 1033 5.24 34.64 -1.80
C GLU A 1033 5.12 33.99 -0.42
N VAL A 1034 5.92 34.47 0.54
CA VAL A 1034 5.92 34.06 1.93
C VAL A 1034 5.15 35.10 2.73
N GLU A 1035 4.01 34.72 3.27
CA GLU A 1035 3.03 35.63 3.85
C GLU A 1035 3.00 35.49 5.39
N GLY A 1036 3.36 36.55 6.10
CA GLY A 1036 3.31 36.62 7.55
C GLY A 1036 1.97 37.14 8.07
N HIS A 1037 1.42 36.47 9.09
CA HIS A 1037 0.19 36.89 9.78
C HIS A 1037 0.35 36.90 11.31
N THR A 1038 -0.39 37.79 11.97
CA THR A 1038 -0.51 37.89 13.44
C THR A 1038 -1.97 37.75 13.88
N ASP A 1039 -2.20 37.64 15.18
CA ASP A 1039 -3.52 37.86 15.78
C ASP A 1039 -3.75 39.34 16.09
N ALA A 1040 -4.96 39.66 16.54
CA ALA A 1040 -5.39 41.03 16.82
C ALA A 1040 -4.93 41.61 18.18
N ASP A 1041 -3.94 40.96 18.83
CA ASP A 1041 -3.43 41.42 20.12
C ASP A 1041 -2.23 42.33 19.89
N GLY A 1042 -2.39 43.63 20.09
CA GLY A 1042 -1.28 44.60 19.99
C GLY A 1042 -1.68 45.88 19.26
N ASP A 1043 -0.66 46.65 18.87
CA ASP A 1043 -0.80 47.80 17.95
C ASP A 1043 -0.70 47.27 16.51
N ASP A 1044 -1.66 47.62 15.65
CA ASP A 1044 -1.73 47.26 14.23
C ASP A 1044 -0.38 47.49 13.51
N ALA A 1045 0.29 48.62 13.77
CA ALA A 1045 1.56 48.95 13.14
C ALA A 1045 2.69 48.02 13.61
N ALA A 1046 2.68 47.61 14.88
CA ALA A 1046 3.64 46.67 15.43
C ALA A 1046 3.38 45.24 14.92
N ASN A 1047 2.12 44.85 14.78
CA ASN A 1047 1.69 43.57 14.23
C ASN A 1047 2.06 43.44 12.75
N LEU A 1048 1.87 44.50 11.97
CA LEU A 1048 2.32 44.56 10.58
C LEU A 1048 3.86 44.39 10.49
N ALA A 1049 4.62 45.17 11.25
CA ALA A 1049 6.09 45.10 11.25
C ALA A 1049 6.61 43.71 11.68
N LEU A 1050 5.98 43.09 12.68
CA LEU A 1050 6.33 41.74 13.15
C LEU A 1050 6.03 40.68 12.09
N SER A 1051 4.90 40.80 11.39
CA SER A 1051 4.52 39.86 10.33
C SER A 1051 5.50 39.89 9.14
N VAL A 1052 5.93 41.08 8.71
CA VAL A 1052 6.95 41.26 7.66
C VAL A 1052 8.27 40.64 8.12
N SER A 1053 8.74 40.98 9.32
CA SER A 1053 10.01 40.48 9.85
C SER A 1053 10.05 38.94 9.93
N ARG A 1054 8.90 38.31 10.23
CA ARG A 1054 8.77 36.85 10.26
C ARG A 1054 8.80 36.22 8.87
N ALA A 1055 8.14 36.83 7.90
CA ALA A 1055 8.20 36.40 6.51
C ALA A 1055 9.62 36.50 5.94
N GLU A 1056 10.32 37.61 6.21
CA GLU A 1056 11.72 37.81 5.84
C GLU A 1056 12.64 36.76 6.47
N ALA A 1057 12.47 36.46 7.76
CA ALA A 1057 13.26 35.43 8.44
C ALA A 1057 13.08 34.04 7.81
N VAL A 1058 11.88 33.71 7.32
CA VAL A 1058 11.61 32.45 6.61
C VAL A 1058 12.25 32.46 5.23
N VAL A 1059 12.18 33.57 4.50
CA VAL A 1059 12.87 33.75 3.21
C VAL A 1059 14.38 33.55 3.39
N ASP A 1060 15.01 34.23 4.36
CA ASP A 1060 16.44 34.08 4.64
C ASP A 1060 16.81 32.63 4.92
N ALA A 1061 16.00 31.94 5.75
CA ALA A 1061 16.23 30.54 6.09
C ALA A 1061 16.08 29.58 4.89
N LEU A 1062 15.22 29.89 3.92
CA LEU A 1062 15.06 29.12 2.68
C LEU A 1062 16.21 29.39 1.70
N VAL A 1063 16.70 30.63 1.63
CA VAL A 1063 17.87 31.00 0.83
C VAL A 1063 19.12 30.28 1.34
N GLU A 1064 19.31 30.19 2.66
CA GLU A 1064 20.41 29.41 3.27
C GLU A 1064 20.38 27.92 2.90
N ARG A 1065 19.20 27.40 2.53
CA ARG A 1065 18.98 25.99 2.09
C ARG A 1065 19.03 25.81 0.58
N GLY A 1066 19.35 26.86 -0.17
CA GLY A 1066 19.57 26.80 -1.61
C GLY A 1066 18.34 27.09 -2.46
N VAL A 1067 17.24 27.61 -1.89
CA VAL A 1067 16.14 28.18 -2.69
C VAL A 1067 16.59 29.52 -3.25
N ALA A 1068 16.41 29.74 -4.56
CA ALA A 1068 16.90 30.95 -5.21
C ALA A 1068 16.17 32.20 -4.67
N ALA A 1069 16.93 33.24 -4.32
CA ALA A 1069 16.40 34.43 -3.65
C ALA A 1069 15.55 35.31 -4.57
N ASP A 1070 15.77 35.26 -5.88
CA ASP A 1070 15.07 36.02 -6.91
C ASP A 1070 13.60 35.62 -7.11
N ARG A 1071 13.21 34.45 -6.59
CA ARG A 1071 11.84 33.92 -6.65
C ARG A 1071 11.12 33.88 -5.31
N LEU A 1072 11.70 34.44 -4.24
CA LEU A 1072 11.12 34.49 -2.90
C LEU A 1072 10.74 35.92 -2.53
N TYR A 1073 9.48 36.14 -2.16
CA TYR A 1073 8.97 37.46 -1.78
C TYR A 1073 8.35 37.42 -0.38
N ALA A 1074 8.88 38.18 0.56
CA ALA A 1074 8.30 38.30 1.90
C ALA A 1074 7.21 39.38 1.93
N ILE A 1075 6.00 39.02 2.37
CA ILE A 1075 4.87 39.94 2.54
C ILE A 1075 4.33 39.78 3.95
N GLY A 1076 4.06 40.89 4.64
CA GLY A 1076 3.41 40.89 5.96
C GLY A 1076 2.02 41.50 5.88
N TYR A 1077 1.02 40.80 6.41
CA TYR A 1077 -0.36 41.27 6.47
C TYR A 1077 -0.79 41.70 7.88
N GLY A 1078 0.06 41.55 8.89
CA GLY A 1078 -0.31 41.75 10.28
C GLY A 1078 -1.57 40.94 10.63
N GLU A 1079 -2.55 41.61 11.21
CA GLU A 1079 -3.83 41.03 11.61
C GLU A 1079 -4.96 41.17 10.56
N SER A 1080 -4.68 41.75 9.38
CA SER A 1080 -5.72 42.17 8.42
C SER A 1080 -6.43 41.02 7.69
N LEU A 1081 -5.84 39.81 7.68
CA LEU A 1081 -6.37 38.61 7.01
C LEU A 1081 -6.49 37.42 7.98
N PRO A 1082 -7.43 37.47 8.95
CA PRO A 1082 -7.66 36.38 9.89
C PRO A 1082 -8.38 35.20 9.22
N VAL A 1083 -7.96 33.98 9.54
CA VAL A 1083 -8.60 32.73 9.07
C VAL A 1083 -9.50 32.11 10.13
N ALA A 1084 -9.42 32.61 11.37
CA ALA A 1084 -10.23 32.21 12.49
C ALA A 1084 -10.59 33.42 13.38
N SER A 1085 -11.60 33.25 14.24
CA SER A 1085 -12.03 34.31 15.16
C SER A 1085 -10.91 34.68 16.16
N ASN A 1086 -10.59 35.97 16.25
CA ASN A 1086 -9.66 36.51 17.26
C ASN A 1086 -10.24 36.52 18.69
N GLU A 1087 -11.48 36.11 18.90
CA GLU A 1087 -12.11 36.07 20.23
C GLU A 1087 -11.67 34.87 21.07
N THR A 1088 -11.07 33.85 20.45
CA THR A 1088 -10.71 32.59 21.11
C THR A 1088 -9.20 32.35 21.07
N LYS A 1089 -8.65 31.71 22.11
CA LYS A 1089 -7.21 31.33 22.12
C LYS A 1089 -6.83 30.45 20.92
N ALA A 1090 -7.72 29.53 20.55
CA ALA A 1090 -7.50 28.65 19.40
C ALA A 1090 -7.48 29.42 18.07
N GLY A 1091 -8.41 30.37 17.88
CA GLY A 1091 -8.45 31.19 16.68
C GLY A 1091 -7.28 32.17 16.58
N LYS A 1092 -6.87 32.79 17.70
CA LYS A 1092 -5.63 33.59 17.75
C LYS A 1092 -4.39 32.78 17.36
N GLN A 1093 -4.27 31.55 17.86
CA GLN A 1093 -3.16 30.67 17.48
C GLN A 1093 -3.19 30.29 15.99
N ALA A 1094 -4.37 30.08 15.40
CA ALA A 1094 -4.51 29.82 13.96
C ALA A 1094 -4.19 31.05 13.09
N ASN A 1095 -4.42 32.26 13.61
CA ASN A 1095 -4.09 33.51 12.90
C ASN A 1095 -2.59 33.82 12.90
N ARG A 1096 -1.84 33.38 13.93
CA ARG A 1096 -0.37 33.45 14.00
C ARG A 1096 0.26 32.36 13.10
N ARG A 1097 0.36 32.62 11.80
CA ARG A 1097 0.84 31.64 10.80
C ARG A 1097 1.75 32.26 9.75
N ILE A 1098 2.46 31.40 9.04
CA ILE A 1098 3.10 31.71 7.75
C ILE A 1098 2.31 30.97 6.66
N ALA A 1099 1.88 31.69 5.63
CA ALA A 1099 1.24 31.15 4.45
C ALA A 1099 2.15 31.31 3.23
N PHE A 1100 1.84 30.57 2.15
CA PHE A 1100 2.62 30.58 0.93
C PHE A 1100 1.71 30.64 -0.28
N THR A 1101 2.00 31.55 -1.20
CA THR A 1101 1.34 31.63 -2.50
C THR A 1101 2.35 31.35 -3.60
N LEU A 1102 2.02 30.40 -4.49
CA LEU A 1102 2.87 30.02 -5.60
C LEU A 1102 2.22 30.41 -6.93
N SER A 1103 2.97 31.01 -7.84
CA SER A 1103 2.54 31.39 -9.19
C SER A 1103 3.52 30.91 -10.26
N ASP A 1104 2.98 30.61 -11.45
CA ASP A 1104 3.79 30.54 -12.67
C ASP A 1104 4.00 31.97 -13.18
N GLU A 1105 5.17 32.25 -13.78
CA GLU A 1105 5.50 33.53 -14.39
C GLU A 1105 4.63 33.86 -15.62
#